data_AF-A0A963X2Q9-F1
#
_entry.id   AF-A0A963X2Q9-F1
#
_cell.length_a   1.000
_cell.length_b   1.000
_cell.length_c   1.000
_cell.angle_alpha   90.00
_cell.angle_beta   90.00
_cell.angle_gamma   90.00
#
_symmetry.space_group_name_H-M   'P 1'
#
loop_
_entity.id
_entity.type
_entity.pdbx_description
1 polymer ?
#
loop_
_entity_poly.entity_id
_entity_poly.type
_entity_poly.pdbx_seq_one_letter_code
_entity_poly.pdbx_strand_id
1 'polypeptide(L)'
;MTRLPRRSAVVGFSADTVYAIAELVRRQRGGAAVILGALSPRTRNAQADLYQSGEVDYLVATDAIGMGLNMDIDHVAFAAARKFDGRGFRDLKPAELAQVAGRAGRHIKNGTFGVTAECAPFEEETIEAIENHVFDPIGALQWRSDALDFSSLAALRASLDQPSPRRELHRARPDEDENALASLAADDEIARRITSRAATELFWEVCQIPDFRKVSFDQHLHILADIFRQVENGGRIGDDWLSARVERLNIVEGDFDAISARITHIRTWTYLANRSQWIENPTYWQARTREIEDSLSDALHEKLTQRFVDRRTSVLLKKLRDEAPVLAGVSEDGEVIVEGQFVGRLMGFEFIVDPRARGADAKRMRGAAERAIAPILAARAAALANAPENELRLADDGAIWWRSSPVAELRKGPAMLRPEIVIRGLDAISPNLRGRVADRLSDWLAARIETPLASLIALKRAVDATDEGGLSGQSRGIAFRLVENFGAMSRTQFGDELKQLPQDERAKLRNLGVRFGEYTLHMPALLKPAAARMMAMLWALSSDRKLDDLNLPKPGLVSFPSNQDLPHAFYYALGYRPSGERAVRIDMLERLAQLIRTARNNPNAKEGFEATSQMMSLVGCSGEDFEAILRSLGYRKQTIKRAPQPAAEPVAETAARAPDVAAEASVDAPDEAAVSQVEQQETTPEKADAPAADEPS
;
A
#
# COMPACT_ATOMS: atom_id res chain seq x y z
N MET A 1 -10.66 8.04 33.18
CA MET A 1 -9.92 7.31 32.13
C MET A 1 -10.39 7.62 30.70
N THR A 2 -11.69 7.52 30.37
CA THR A 2 -12.20 7.73 28.99
C THR A 2 -11.85 9.07 28.31
N ARG A 3 -11.55 10.13 29.07
CA ARG A 3 -11.13 11.45 28.57
C ARG A 3 -9.60 11.69 28.55
N LEU A 4 -8.77 10.72 28.95
CA LEU A 4 -7.31 10.88 28.90
C LEU A 4 -6.85 11.13 27.45
N PRO A 5 -6.06 12.19 27.18
CA PRO A 5 -5.47 12.41 25.86
C PRO A 5 -4.39 11.36 25.55
N ARG A 6 -3.97 11.25 24.28
CA ARG A 6 -2.80 10.42 23.92
C ARG A 6 -1.54 11.00 24.57
N ARG A 7 -0.49 10.19 24.72
CA ARG A 7 0.79 10.58 25.37
C ARG A 7 0.60 11.01 26.84
N SER A 8 -0.31 10.32 27.54
CA SER A 8 -0.58 10.55 28.97
C SER A 8 0.19 9.59 29.85
N ALA A 9 0.78 10.10 30.93
CA ALA A 9 1.22 9.30 32.07
C ALA A 9 0.18 9.38 33.20
N VAL A 10 -0.27 8.24 33.71
CA VAL A 10 -1.15 8.15 34.89
C VAL A 10 -0.34 7.70 36.09
N VAL A 11 -0.34 8.49 37.17
CA VAL A 11 0.55 8.28 38.31
C VAL A 11 -0.22 7.81 39.55
N GLY A 12 0.13 6.63 40.05
CA GLY A 12 -0.41 6.05 41.29
C GLY A 12 0.69 5.72 42.29
N PHE A 13 0.38 5.75 43.58
CA PHE A 13 1.38 5.65 44.66
C PHE A 13 1.47 4.26 45.31
N SER A 14 0.92 3.23 44.64
CA SER A 14 1.12 1.81 44.99
C SER A 14 1.18 0.94 43.72
N ALA A 15 1.84 -0.22 43.81
CA ALA A 15 1.91 -1.19 42.71
C ALA A 15 0.52 -1.69 42.28
N ASP A 16 -0.35 -2.02 43.25
CA ASP A 16 -1.72 -2.48 42.99
C ASP A 16 -2.53 -1.44 42.21
N THR A 17 -2.42 -0.15 42.59
CA THR A 17 -3.09 0.96 41.89
C THR A 17 -2.58 1.06 40.45
N VAL A 18 -1.26 0.97 40.25
CA VAL A 18 -0.66 1.00 38.91
C VAL A 18 -1.12 -0.18 38.06
N TYR A 19 -1.12 -1.41 38.58
CA TYR A 19 -1.58 -2.58 37.84
C TYR A 19 -3.08 -2.54 37.52
N ALA A 20 -3.92 -2.06 38.45
CA ALA A 20 -5.35 -1.89 38.22
C ALA A 20 -5.65 -0.85 37.12
N ILE A 21 -4.95 0.29 37.16
CA ILE A 21 -5.07 1.33 36.13
C ILE A 21 -4.51 0.84 34.78
N ALA A 22 -3.39 0.12 34.75
CA ALA A 22 -2.81 -0.43 33.51
C ALA A 22 -3.76 -1.42 32.82
N GLU A 23 -4.42 -2.31 33.58
CA GLU A 23 -5.44 -3.23 33.05
C GLU A 23 -6.68 -2.46 32.53
N LEU A 24 -7.12 -1.41 33.24
CA LEU A 24 -8.23 -0.55 32.80
C LEU A 24 -7.89 0.22 31.51
N VAL A 25 -6.67 0.74 31.41
CA VAL A 25 -6.18 1.44 30.20
C VAL A 25 -6.04 0.46 29.04
N ARG A 26 -5.48 -0.74 29.25
CA ARG A 26 -5.43 -1.80 28.22
C ARG A 26 -6.82 -2.07 27.63
N ARG A 27 -7.83 -2.29 28.47
CA ARG A 27 -9.22 -2.57 28.04
C ARG A 27 -9.86 -1.43 27.26
N GLN A 28 -9.56 -0.17 27.59
CA GLN A 28 -10.18 1.01 26.97
C GLN A 28 -9.38 1.66 25.84
N ARG A 29 -8.07 1.40 25.77
CA ARG A 29 -7.09 2.12 24.93
C ARG A 29 -6.05 1.22 24.25
N GLY A 30 -6.17 -0.11 24.34
CA GLY A 30 -5.30 -1.06 23.66
C GLY A 30 -4.02 -1.45 24.39
N GLY A 31 -3.44 -0.57 25.22
CA GLY A 31 -2.30 -0.93 26.04
C GLY A 31 -1.73 0.22 26.87
N ALA A 32 -0.91 -0.13 27.84
CA ALA A 32 -0.08 0.81 28.60
C ALA A 32 1.28 0.21 28.96
N ALA A 33 2.31 1.06 29.00
CA ALA A 33 3.58 0.75 29.62
C ALA A 33 3.46 0.87 31.14
N VAL A 34 4.24 0.10 31.90
CA VAL A 34 4.20 0.09 33.37
C VAL A 34 5.58 0.38 33.96
N ILE A 35 5.69 1.43 34.79
CA ILE A 35 6.96 1.83 35.43
C ILE A 35 6.78 1.99 36.94
N LEU A 36 7.34 1.05 37.71
CA LEU A 36 7.39 1.11 39.18
C LEU A 36 8.82 1.39 39.65
N GLY A 37 8.97 2.04 40.81
CA GLY A 37 10.29 2.29 41.40
C GLY A 37 11.12 1.03 41.71
N ALA A 38 10.48 -0.12 41.97
CA ALA A 38 11.15 -1.40 42.24
C ALA A 38 11.81 -2.03 41.00
N LEU A 39 11.31 -1.73 39.80
CA LEU A 39 11.78 -2.32 38.54
C LEU A 39 13.27 -2.00 38.31
N SER A 40 13.99 -2.97 37.73
CA SER A 40 15.41 -2.77 37.37
C SER A 40 15.56 -1.64 36.36
N PRO A 41 16.75 -1.01 36.27
CA PRO A 41 17.02 -0.03 35.22
C PRO A 41 16.73 -0.58 33.82
N ARG A 42 17.02 -1.87 33.60
CA ARG A 42 16.74 -2.58 32.35
C ARG A 42 15.24 -2.68 32.05
N THR A 43 14.43 -3.20 32.98
CA THR A 43 12.97 -3.30 32.78
C THR A 43 12.33 -1.91 32.65
N ARG A 44 12.81 -0.90 33.41
CA ARG A 44 12.32 0.49 33.30
C ARG A 44 12.63 1.10 31.94
N ASN A 45 13.85 0.96 31.43
CA ASN A 45 14.22 1.44 30.11
C ASN A 45 13.38 0.73 29.03
N ALA A 46 13.28 -0.60 29.05
CA ALA A 46 12.49 -1.34 28.06
C ALA A 46 10.98 -0.99 28.08
N GLN A 47 10.40 -0.67 29.26
CA GLN A 47 9.03 -0.17 29.36
C GLN A 47 8.90 1.30 28.90
N ALA A 48 9.90 2.15 29.16
CA ALA A 48 9.95 3.52 28.64
C ALA A 48 10.12 3.53 27.11
N ASP A 49 10.95 2.65 26.55
CA ASP A 49 11.16 2.47 25.11
C ASP A 49 9.88 2.03 24.41
N LEU A 50 9.08 1.14 25.02
CA LEU A 50 7.77 0.72 24.50
C LEU A 50 6.76 1.89 24.43
N TYR A 51 6.84 2.83 25.37
CA TYR A 51 6.10 4.09 25.29
C TYR A 51 6.71 5.06 24.26
N GLN A 52 8.04 5.19 24.19
CA GLN A 52 8.73 6.14 23.27
C GLN A 52 8.67 5.71 21.80
N SER A 53 8.73 4.40 21.50
CA SER A 53 8.47 3.81 20.17
C SER A 53 7.00 3.99 19.74
N GLY A 54 6.14 4.43 20.65
CA GLY A 54 4.72 4.57 20.45
C GLY A 54 4.00 3.24 20.25
N GLU A 55 4.55 2.11 20.69
CA GLU A 55 3.77 0.86 20.78
C GLU A 55 2.58 1.01 21.73
N VAL A 56 2.70 1.87 22.75
CA VAL A 56 1.56 2.37 23.55
C VAL A 56 1.56 3.88 23.63
N ASP A 57 0.36 4.48 23.69
CA ASP A 57 0.17 5.92 23.89
C ASP A 57 0.06 6.33 25.37
N TYR A 58 0.05 5.36 26.28
CA TYR A 58 -0.22 5.57 27.70
C TYR A 58 0.85 4.90 28.56
N LEU A 59 1.27 5.62 29.59
CA LEU A 59 2.16 5.13 30.64
C LEU A 59 1.37 5.10 31.95
N VAL A 60 1.55 4.06 32.77
CA VAL A 60 1.05 4.03 34.15
C VAL A 60 2.22 3.75 35.08
N ALA A 61 2.41 4.59 36.10
CA ALA A 61 3.65 4.58 36.87
C ALA A 61 3.51 5.06 38.32
N THR A 62 4.56 4.89 39.11
CA THR A 62 4.73 5.58 40.40
C THR A 62 5.51 6.89 40.24
N ASP A 63 5.68 7.63 41.35
CA ASP A 63 6.51 8.83 41.45
C ASP A 63 7.98 8.64 41.00
N ALA A 64 8.42 7.39 40.79
CA ALA A 64 9.68 7.05 40.15
C ALA A 64 9.88 7.70 38.76
N ILE A 65 8.82 8.06 38.02
CA ILE A 65 8.98 8.83 36.76
C ILE A 65 9.45 10.28 37.00
N GLY A 66 9.34 10.77 38.23
CA GLY A 66 9.85 12.06 38.65
C GLY A 66 11.38 12.17 38.56
N MET A 67 12.13 11.06 38.38
CA MET A 67 13.58 11.06 38.20
C MET A 67 14.08 9.96 37.25
N GLY A 68 15.16 10.22 36.51
CA GLY A 68 15.98 9.17 35.88
C GLY A 68 15.48 8.57 34.55
N LEU A 69 14.42 9.10 33.94
CA LEU A 69 13.98 8.70 32.58
C LEU A 69 13.67 9.94 31.73
N ASN A 70 14.06 9.91 30.45
CA ASN A 70 13.73 10.96 29.47
C ASN A 70 12.57 10.48 28.60
N MET A 71 11.36 11.00 28.84
CA MET A 71 10.13 10.57 28.19
C MET A 71 9.37 11.75 27.59
N ASP A 72 8.77 11.57 26.41
CA ASP A 72 7.91 12.56 25.76
C ASP A 72 6.46 12.40 26.25
N ILE A 73 6.16 12.96 27.43
CA ILE A 73 4.81 12.98 28.02
C ILE A 73 4.15 14.31 27.70
N ASP A 74 2.91 14.29 27.21
CA ASP A 74 2.13 15.51 26.93
C ASP A 74 1.19 15.87 28.10
N HIS A 75 0.75 14.86 28.85
CA HIS A 75 -0.20 15.01 29.96
C HIS A 75 0.15 14.11 31.15
N VAL A 76 0.07 14.64 32.37
CA VAL A 76 0.22 13.87 33.62
C VAL A 76 -1.09 13.87 34.40
N ALA A 77 -1.62 12.68 34.67
CA ALA A 77 -2.85 12.49 35.44
C ALA A 77 -2.57 11.79 36.78
N PHE A 78 -2.82 12.47 37.90
CA PHE A 78 -2.66 11.90 39.24
C PHE A 78 -3.88 11.04 39.62
N ALA A 79 -3.64 9.78 40.00
CA ALA A 79 -4.66 8.86 40.47
C ALA A 79 -4.93 8.94 41.97
N ALA A 80 -4.04 9.57 42.74
CA ALA A 80 -4.25 9.92 44.15
C ALA A 80 -3.40 11.15 44.51
N ALA A 81 -3.79 11.88 45.55
CA ALA A 81 -3.05 13.02 46.10
C ALA A 81 -2.17 12.64 47.33
N ARG A 82 -2.20 11.36 47.74
CA ARG A 82 -1.58 10.86 48.98
C ARG A 82 -0.63 9.71 48.69
N LYS A 83 0.48 9.64 49.43
CA LYS A 83 1.43 8.52 49.38
C LYS A 83 1.82 8.03 50.77
N PHE A 84 2.27 6.78 50.83
CA PHE A 84 2.92 6.21 52.01
C PHE A 84 4.39 6.63 52.03
N ASP A 85 4.87 7.19 53.14
CA ASP A 85 6.24 7.71 53.28
C ASP A 85 7.19 6.79 54.07
N GLY A 86 6.80 5.52 54.24
CA GLY A 86 7.48 4.55 55.11
C GLY A 86 6.93 4.52 56.54
N ARG A 87 6.12 5.50 56.95
CA ARG A 87 5.48 5.54 58.29
C ARG A 87 3.97 5.70 58.23
N GLY A 88 3.46 6.53 57.32
CA GLY A 88 2.03 6.78 57.20
C GLY A 88 1.61 7.34 55.84
N PHE A 89 0.31 7.42 55.62
CA PHE A 89 -0.27 8.04 54.43
C PHE A 89 -0.43 9.54 54.64
N ARG A 90 0.38 10.34 53.94
CA ARG A 90 0.31 11.81 53.94
C ARG A 90 0.00 12.35 52.54
N ASP A 91 -0.46 13.59 52.49
CA ASP A 91 -0.60 14.33 51.24
C ASP A 91 0.78 14.64 50.63
N LEU A 92 0.79 14.78 49.31
CA LEU A 92 1.96 15.15 48.52
C LEU A 92 2.24 16.65 48.68
N LYS A 93 3.50 17.02 48.84
CA LYS A 93 3.89 18.44 48.85
C LYS A 93 3.80 19.04 47.44
N PRO A 94 3.55 20.35 47.28
CA PRO A 94 3.56 21.01 45.97
C PRO A 94 4.83 20.73 45.16
N ALA A 95 6.00 20.66 45.79
CA ALA A 95 7.26 20.29 45.12
C ALA A 95 7.31 18.83 44.64
N GLU A 96 6.69 17.88 45.36
CA GLU A 96 6.57 16.47 44.91
C GLU A 96 5.59 16.35 43.73
N LEU A 97 4.48 17.09 43.79
CA LEU A 97 3.53 17.19 42.69
C LEU A 97 4.18 17.83 41.45
N ALA A 98 4.90 18.95 41.61
CA ALA A 98 5.61 19.63 40.53
C ALA A 98 6.68 18.75 39.88
N GLN A 99 7.43 17.96 40.66
CA GLN A 99 8.43 17.03 40.14
C GLN A 99 7.83 15.96 39.21
N VAL A 100 6.58 15.57 39.45
CA VAL A 100 5.85 14.59 38.64
C VAL A 100 5.09 15.28 37.50
N ALA A 101 4.38 16.38 37.77
CA ALA A 101 3.62 17.16 36.79
C ALA A 101 4.52 17.78 35.71
N GLY A 102 5.70 18.30 36.10
CA GLY A 102 6.72 18.83 35.21
C GLY A 102 7.41 17.78 34.31
N ARG A 103 6.96 16.52 34.35
CA ARG A 103 7.26 15.54 33.30
C ARG A 103 6.38 15.72 32.05
N ALA A 104 5.25 16.43 32.15
CA ALA A 104 4.47 16.83 31.00
C ALA A 104 5.13 18.02 30.28
N GLY A 105 5.31 17.88 28.97
CA GLY A 105 5.88 18.92 28.10
C GLY A 105 7.39 18.84 27.93
N ARG A 106 7.92 19.79 27.14
CA ARG A 106 9.35 20.03 26.90
C ARG A 106 9.58 21.52 26.68
N HIS A 107 10.85 21.94 26.63
CA HIS A 107 11.30 23.33 26.44
C HIS A 107 10.61 24.14 25.31
N ILE A 108 9.99 23.49 24.32
CA ILE A 108 9.31 24.13 23.17
C ILE A 108 7.79 23.83 23.14
N LYS A 109 7.30 22.90 23.97
CA LYS A 109 5.91 22.43 23.97
C LYS A 109 5.38 22.30 25.39
N ASN A 110 4.44 23.16 25.76
CA ASN A 110 3.79 23.11 27.07
C ASN A 110 3.09 21.76 27.27
N GLY A 111 3.26 21.17 28.45
CA GLY A 111 2.49 20.03 28.92
C GLY A 111 1.21 20.47 29.63
N THR A 112 0.43 19.50 30.08
CA THR A 112 -0.72 19.71 30.97
C THR A 112 -0.71 18.69 32.10
N PHE A 113 -1.35 19.00 33.22
CA PHE A 113 -1.56 18.03 34.30
C PHE A 113 -2.99 18.07 34.81
N GLY A 114 -3.38 17.08 35.60
CA GLY A 114 -4.71 16.98 36.19
C GLY A 114 -4.88 15.74 37.05
N VAL A 115 -6.13 15.43 37.41
CA VAL A 115 -6.48 14.30 38.28
C VAL A 115 -7.39 13.29 37.55
N THR A 116 -7.35 12.03 37.97
CA THR A 116 -8.35 11.04 37.54
C THR A 116 -9.67 11.25 38.29
N ALA A 117 -10.75 10.60 37.85
CA ALA A 117 -12.08 10.74 38.47
C ALA A 117 -12.19 10.17 39.89
N GLU A 118 -11.18 9.43 40.36
CA GLU A 118 -11.12 8.80 41.69
C GLU A 118 -10.27 9.63 42.67
N CYS A 119 -9.61 10.68 42.19
CA CYS A 119 -8.81 11.60 43.00
C CYS A 119 -9.55 12.93 43.14
N ALA A 120 -9.49 13.54 44.33
CA ALA A 120 -10.01 14.89 44.53
C ALA A 120 -9.23 15.91 43.68
N PRO A 121 -9.88 16.97 43.16
CA PRO A 121 -9.17 18.09 42.55
C PRO A 121 -8.13 18.70 43.50
N PHE A 122 -7.03 19.18 42.96
CA PHE A 122 -6.08 19.98 43.73
C PHE A 122 -6.65 21.37 44.02
N GLU A 123 -6.18 21.99 45.10
CA GLU A 123 -6.52 23.36 45.45
C GLU A 123 -5.83 24.34 44.49
N GLU A 124 -6.49 25.46 44.18
CA GLU A 124 -6.01 26.46 43.20
C GLU A 124 -4.59 26.96 43.54
N GLU A 125 -4.31 27.22 44.83
CA GLU A 125 -2.98 27.61 45.32
C GLU A 125 -1.89 26.57 44.99
N THR A 126 -2.22 25.28 45.04
CA THR A 126 -1.29 24.21 44.66
C THR A 126 -1.06 24.18 43.14
N ILE A 127 -2.10 24.49 42.35
CA ILE A 127 -2.00 24.57 40.88
C ILE A 127 -1.14 25.78 40.49
N GLU A 128 -1.42 26.96 41.03
CA GLU A 128 -0.65 28.18 40.81
C GLU A 128 0.83 28.02 41.23
N ALA A 129 1.10 27.36 42.35
CA ALA A 129 2.45 27.04 42.82
C ALA A 129 3.22 26.15 41.82
N ILE A 130 2.57 25.12 41.27
CA ILE A 130 3.16 24.22 40.26
C ILE A 130 3.42 24.96 38.94
N GLU A 131 2.46 25.72 38.43
CA GLU A 131 2.59 26.42 37.15
C GLU A 131 3.64 27.54 37.21
N ASN A 132 3.62 28.36 38.26
CA ASN A 132 4.53 29.49 38.42
C ASN A 132 5.88 29.11 39.08
N HIS A 133 6.09 27.83 39.41
CA HIS A 133 7.29 27.29 40.06
C HIS A 133 7.61 27.97 41.41
N VAL A 134 6.57 28.30 42.18
CA VAL A 134 6.68 28.95 43.50
C VAL A 134 6.56 27.89 44.59
N PHE A 135 7.66 27.65 45.31
CA PHE A 135 7.72 26.63 46.37
C PHE A 135 8.42 27.15 47.62
N ASP A 136 8.07 26.58 48.77
CA ASP A 136 8.72 26.89 50.05
C ASP A 136 10.25 26.69 49.98
N PRO A 137 11.05 27.61 50.55
CA PRO A 137 12.49 27.42 50.64
C PRO A 137 12.83 26.25 51.57
N ILE A 138 13.89 25.51 51.24
CA ILE A 138 14.40 24.40 52.06
C ILE A 138 15.00 24.98 53.35
N GLY A 139 14.22 25.00 54.43
CA GLY A 139 14.65 25.52 55.73
C GLY A 139 15.56 24.60 56.54
N ALA A 140 15.71 23.33 56.13
CA ALA A 140 16.48 22.31 56.84
C ALA A 140 16.95 21.18 55.91
N LEU A 141 18.17 20.68 56.12
CA LEU A 141 18.67 19.46 55.47
C LEU A 141 18.90 18.35 56.50
N GLN A 142 18.74 17.09 56.09
CA GLN A 142 19.16 15.93 56.88
C GLN A 142 20.69 15.75 56.73
N TRP A 143 21.39 15.52 57.84
CA TRP A 143 22.84 15.40 57.89
C TRP A 143 23.29 14.21 58.77
N ARG A 144 24.36 13.54 58.37
CA ARG A 144 25.07 12.50 59.15
C ARG A 144 26.55 12.87 59.17
N SER A 145 27.28 12.49 60.22
CA SER A 145 28.72 12.75 60.29
C SER A 145 29.49 11.90 59.28
N ASP A 146 30.43 12.52 58.58
CA ASP A 146 31.42 11.90 57.70
C ASP A 146 32.75 11.62 58.44
N ALA A 147 32.98 12.28 59.57
CA ALA A 147 34.16 12.12 60.42
C ALA A 147 34.03 10.91 61.38
N LEU A 148 33.99 9.70 60.81
CA LEU A 148 33.80 8.45 61.55
C LEU A 148 35.08 7.99 62.27
N ASP A 149 34.95 7.56 63.53
CA ASP A 149 36.06 7.03 64.34
C ASP A 149 36.02 5.50 64.46
N PHE A 150 36.85 4.82 63.68
CA PHE A 150 36.97 3.35 63.68
C PHE A 150 37.90 2.79 64.78
N SER A 151 38.35 3.59 65.76
CA SER A 151 39.24 3.11 66.83
C SER A 151 38.62 2.02 67.71
N SER A 152 37.30 2.04 67.88
CA SER A 152 36.51 1.00 68.55
C SER A 152 35.04 1.10 68.16
N LEU A 153 34.27 0.04 68.39
CA LEU A 153 32.82 0.01 68.16
C LEU A 153 32.06 1.11 68.94
N ALA A 154 32.53 1.45 70.15
CA ALA A 154 31.97 2.53 70.96
C ALA A 154 32.30 3.92 70.38
N ALA A 155 33.52 4.11 69.88
CA ALA A 155 33.93 5.36 69.24
C ALA A 155 33.18 5.59 67.91
N LEU A 156 33.00 4.54 67.11
CA LEU A 156 32.22 4.61 65.87
C LEU A 156 30.79 5.08 66.16
N ARG A 157 30.13 4.45 67.13
CA ARG A 157 28.77 4.84 67.54
C ARG A 157 28.72 6.29 68.03
N ALA A 158 29.68 6.72 68.85
CA ALA A 158 29.77 8.11 69.31
C ALA A 158 29.98 9.11 68.16
N SER A 159 30.74 8.75 67.12
CA SER A 159 30.94 9.59 65.92
C SER A 159 29.69 9.69 65.04
N LEU A 160 28.90 8.61 64.94
CA LEU A 160 27.59 8.61 64.26
C LEU A 160 26.53 9.43 65.02
N ASP A 161 26.58 9.41 66.36
CA ASP A 161 25.66 10.15 67.24
C ASP A 161 25.95 11.66 67.32
N GLN A 162 27.02 12.15 66.69
CA GLN A 162 27.48 13.54 66.77
C GLN A 162 26.38 14.56 66.40
N PRO A 163 26.22 15.67 67.15
CA PRO A 163 25.30 16.74 66.78
C PRO A 163 25.82 17.51 65.56
N SER A 164 24.90 18.05 64.76
CA SER A 164 25.29 18.76 63.53
C SER A 164 26.01 20.09 63.83
N PRO A 165 27.06 20.46 63.08
CA PRO A 165 27.83 21.69 63.32
C PRO A 165 27.10 22.98 62.88
N ARG A 166 25.90 22.89 62.29
CA ARG A 166 25.12 24.02 61.78
C ARG A 166 23.65 23.88 62.17
N ARG A 167 22.95 25.01 62.33
CA ARG A 167 21.55 25.03 62.78
C ARG A 167 20.56 24.59 61.70
N GLU A 168 20.93 24.80 60.43
CA GLU A 168 20.19 24.44 59.22
C GLU A 168 20.33 22.95 58.88
N LEU A 169 21.27 22.26 59.53
CA LEU A 169 21.54 20.84 59.37
C LEU A 169 20.96 20.09 60.57
N HIS A 170 19.93 19.28 60.32
CA HIS A 170 19.34 18.44 61.34
C HIS A 170 19.94 17.04 61.24
N ARG A 171 20.37 16.46 62.36
CA ARG A 171 20.84 15.07 62.37
C ARG A 171 19.74 14.17 61.78
N ALA A 172 20.12 13.36 60.79
CA ALA A 172 19.24 12.36 60.21
C ALA A 172 18.81 11.34 61.28
N ARG A 173 17.64 10.75 61.10
CA ARG A 173 17.22 9.62 61.93
C ARG A 173 18.09 8.39 61.60
N PRO A 174 18.36 7.49 62.56
CA PRO A 174 19.07 6.25 62.29
C PRO A 174 18.41 5.46 61.16
N ASP A 175 19.20 5.12 60.14
CA ASP A 175 18.77 4.41 58.93
C ASP A 175 19.08 2.90 59.05
N GLU A 176 18.77 2.11 58.03
CA GLU A 176 18.97 0.64 58.02
C GLU A 176 20.40 0.23 58.46
N ASP A 177 21.43 0.99 58.10
CA ASP A 177 22.84 0.73 58.42
C ASP A 177 23.20 0.94 59.91
N GLU A 178 22.74 2.04 60.51
CA GLU A 178 22.94 2.38 61.92
C GLU A 178 22.12 1.46 62.84
N ASN A 179 20.92 1.08 62.40
CA ASN A 179 20.10 0.08 63.08
C ASN A 179 20.74 -1.33 62.98
N ALA A 180 21.35 -1.69 61.85
CA ALA A 180 22.07 -2.95 61.70
C ALA A 180 23.32 -3.00 62.57
N LEU A 181 24.10 -1.91 62.60
CA LEU A 181 25.24 -1.73 63.52
C LEU A 181 24.78 -1.92 64.97
N ALA A 182 23.71 -1.25 65.40
CA ALA A 182 23.23 -1.31 66.78
C ALA A 182 22.75 -2.72 67.18
N SER A 183 22.06 -3.44 66.29
CA SER A 183 21.58 -4.80 66.56
C SER A 183 22.70 -5.85 66.54
N LEU A 184 23.59 -5.81 65.55
CA LEU A 184 24.70 -6.77 65.43
C LEU A 184 25.79 -6.52 66.47
N ALA A 185 25.99 -5.28 66.92
CA ALA A 185 26.86 -4.94 68.05
C ALA A 185 26.38 -5.52 69.40
N ALA A 186 25.11 -5.90 69.51
CA ALA A 186 24.54 -6.53 70.70
C ALA A 186 24.69 -8.06 70.73
N ASP A 187 25.14 -8.68 69.63
CA ASP A 187 25.53 -10.09 69.59
C ASP A 187 26.96 -10.24 70.15
N ASP A 188 27.08 -10.87 71.32
CA ASP A 188 28.37 -11.10 71.99
C ASP A 188 29.39 -11.85 71.13
N GLU A 189 28.97 -12.73 70.19
CA GLU A 189 29.90 -13.43 69.30
C GLU A 189 30.46 -12.51 68.21
N ILE A 190 29.64 -11.60 67.69
CA ILE A 190 30.05 -10.59 66.70
C ILE A 190 30.91 -9.51 67.39
N ALA A 191 30.48 -9.02 68.55
CA ALA A 191 31.22 -8.01 69.30
C ALA A 191 32.64 -8.46 69.67
N ARG A 192 32.81 -9.74 70.08
CA ARG A 192 34.13 -10.33 70.41
C ARG A 192 35.10 -10.44 69.23
N ARG A 193 34.61 -10.37 67.98
CA ARG A 193 35.42 -10.41 66.75
C ARG A 193 35.98 -9.03 66.36
N ILE A 194 35.27 -7.96 66.73
CA ILE A 194 35.62 -6.57 66.41
C ILE A 194 36.73 -6.07 67.35
N THR A 195 37.96 -6.56 67.13
CA THR A 195 39.12 -6.35 68.01
C THR A 195 40.12 -5.30 67.54
N SER A 196 39.96 -4.78 66.32
CA SER A 196 40.91 -3.85 65.69
C SER A 196 40.19 -2.75 64.90
N ARG A 197 40.94 -1.70 64.53
CA ARG A 197 40.43 -0.63 63.66
C ARG A 197 39.91 -1.18 62.33
N ALA A 198 40.70 -2.04 61.66
CA ALA A 198 40.31 -2.64 60.40
C ALA A 198 39.06 -3.55 60.52
N ALA A 199 38.92 -4.26 61.64
CA ALA A 199 37.70 -5.05 61.90
C ALA A 199 36.47 -4.16 62.16
N THR A 200 36.65 -3.01 62.82
CA THR A 200 35.57 -2.03 63.08
C THR A 200 35.11 -1.35 61.78
N GLU A 201 36.07 -0.99 60.91
CA GLU A 201 35.83 -0.43 59.58
C GLU A 201 35.12 -1.44 58.66
N LEU A 202 35.61 -2.69 58.59
CA LEU A 202 34.98 -3.77 57.85
C LEU A 202 33.56 -4.10 58.36
N PHE A 203 33.36 -4.13 59.67
CA PHE A 203 32.03 -4.35 60.26
C PHE A 203 31.04 -3.26 59.87
N TRP A 204 31.48 -2.01 59.84
CA TRP A 204 30.67 -0.90 59.35
C TRP A 204 30.37 -1.01 57.85
N GLU A 205 31.35 -1.35 57.01
CA GLU A 205 31.12 -1.60 55.58
C GLU A 205 30.08 -2.72 55.33
N VAL A 206 30.06 -3.76 56.17
CA VAL A 206 29.04 -4.82 56.12
C VAL A 206 27.66 -4.30 56.57
N CYS A 207 27.60 -3.49 57.63
CA CYS A 207 26.34 -2.85 58.06
C CYS A 207 25.74 -1.93 56.99
N GLN A 208 26.58 -1.36 56.12
CA GLN A 208 26.16 -0.52 54.99
C GLN A 208 25.67 -1.30 53.75
N ILE A 209 25.63 -2.64 53.76
CA ILE A 209 25.02 -3.43 52.68
C ILE A 209 23.49 -3.16 52.68
N PRO A 210 22.90 -2.62 51.59
CA PRO A 210 21.49 -2.24 51.59
C PRO A 210 20.54 -3.45 51.68
N ASP A 211 19.46 -3.36 52.47
CA ASP A 211 18.35 -4.31 52.36
C ASP A 211 17.51 -3.92 51.14
N PHE A 212 17.88 -4.46 49.98
CA PHE A 212 17.06 -4.33 48.79
C PHE A 212 15.68 -5.00 48.98
N ARG A 213 15.63 -6.13 49.70
CA ARG A 213 14.45 -7.01 49.80
C ARG A 213 13.30 -6.36 50.59
N LYS A 214 13.62 -5.69 51.70
CA LYS A 214 12.66 -5.02 52.61
C LYS A 214 11.51 -5.92 53.08
N VAL A 215 11.80 -7.22 53.24
CA VAL A 215 10.81 -8.24 53.67
C VAL A 215 10.82 -8.43 55.19
N SER A 216 12.01 -8.53 55.78
CA SER A 216 12.21 -8.76 57.21
C SER A 216 13.62 -8.31 57.57
N PHE A 217 13.72 -7.29 58.44
CA PHE A 217 14.99 -6.75 58.88
C PHE A 217 15.85 -7.82 59.55
N ASP A 218 15.26 -8.69 60.37
CA ASP A 218 15.97 -9.79 61.02
C ASP A 218 16.63 -10.76 60.01
N GLN A 219 15.97 -11.04 58.87
CA GLN A 219 16.57 -11.87 57.82
C GLN A 219 17.77 -11.18 57.16
N HIS A 220 17.74 -9.85 57.04
CA HIS A 220 18.89 -9.08 56.56
C HIS A 220 20.04 -9.16 57.56
N LEU A 221 19.77 -8.93 58.86
CA LEU A 221 20.78 -9.04 59.94
C LEU A 221 21.50 -10.40 59.94
N HIS A 222 20.77 -11.51 59.72
CA HIS A 222 21.40 -12.84 59.60
C HIS A 222 22.36 -12.93 58.40
N ILE A 223 22.00 -12.37 57.24
CA ILE A 223 22.85 -12.32 56.05
C ILE A 223 24.10 -11.47 56.33
N LEU A 224 23.95 -10.32 56.99
CA LEU A 224 25.08 -9.46 57.37
C LEU A 224 26.04 -10.17 58.33
N ALA A 225 25.51 -10.86 59.35
CA ALA A 225 26.31 -11.65 60.27
C ALA A 225 27.10 -12.76 59.56
N ASP A 226 26.46 -13.50 58.65
CA ASP A 226 27.10 -14.56 57.87
C ASP A 226 28.15 -14.03 56.88
N ILE A 227 27.93 -12.85 56.29
CA ILE A 227 28.92 -12.18 55.45
C ILE A 227 30.12 -11.76 56.30
N PHE A 228 29.90 -11.05 57.41
CA PHE A 228 30.97 -10.58 58.31
C PHE A 228 31.85 -11.75 58.77
N ARG A 229 31.25 -12.84 59.27
CA ARG A 229 31.97 -14.05 59.70
C ARG A 229 32.87 -14.69 58.63
N GLN A 230 32.56 -14.50 57.34
CA GLN A 230 33.36 -15.03 56.22
C GLN A 230 34.46 -14.07 55.76
N VAL A 231 34.24 -12.76 55.80
CA VAL A 231 35.22 -11.76 55.32
C VAL A 231 36.18 -11.26 56.40
N GLU A 232 35.83 -11.47 57.68
CA GLU A 232 36.70 -11.17 58.83
C GLU A 232 38.06 -11.90 58.71
N ASN A 233 39.12 -11.30 59.27
CA ASN A 233 40.49 -11.85 59.27
C ASN A 233 41.08 -12.17 57.88
N GLY A 234 40.56 -11.53 56.83
CA GLY A 234 41.04 -11.70 55.45
C GLY A 234 40.46 -12.92 54.72
N GLY A 235 39.41 -13.54 55.28
CA GLY A 235 38.63 -14.55 54.58
C GLY A 235 37.87 -13.99 53.38
N ARG A 236 37.26 -14.88 52.61
CA ARG A 236 36.43 -14.55 51.45
C ARG A 236 35.18 -15.42 51.46
N ILE A 237 34.13 -14.92 50.84
CA ILE A 237 32.89 -15.65 50.60
C ILE A 237 33.18 -16.72 49.55
N GLY A 238 32.98 -17.98 49.94
CA GLY A 238 33.25 -19.14 49.11
C GLY A 238 32.25 -19.31 47.96
N ASP A 239 32.75 -19.76 46.81
CA ASP A 239 31.93 -19.92 45.60
C ASP A 239 30.70 -20.82 45.83
N ASP A 240 30.82 -21.94 46.55
CA ASP A 240 29.70 -22.84 46.87
C ASP A 240 28.60 -22.15 47.69
N TRP A 241 28.97 -21.29 48.65
CA TRP A 241 28.03 -20.58 49.53
C TRP A 241 27.22 -19.54 48.75
N LEU A 242 27.86 -18.89 47.77
CA LEU A 242 27.26 -17.88 46.91
C LEU A 242 26.42 -18.54 45.82
N SER A 243 26.93 -19.58 45.16
CA SER A 243 26.22 -20.43 44.18
C SER A 243 24.91 -20.97 44.75
N ALA A 244 24.97 -21.57 45.95
CA ALA A 244 23.80 -22.11 46.62
C ALA A 244 22.72 -21.06 46.94
N ARG A 245 23.03 -19.75 46.92
CA ARG A 245 22.06 -18.65 47.12
C ARG A 245 21.63 -18.01 45.80
N VAL A 246 22.56 -17.79 44.89
CA VAL A 246 22.36 -17.12 43.60
C VAL A 246 21.55 -17.98 42.62
N GLU A 247 21.88 -19.27 42.47
CA GLU A 247 21.19 -20.13 41.49
C GLU A 247 19.73 -20.39 41.85
N ARG A 248 19.34 -20.33 43.15
CA ARG A 248 17.92 -20.39 43.56
C ARG A 248 17.08 -19.20 43.08
N LEU A 249 17.73 -18.12 42.62
CA LEU A 249 17.06 -16.93 42.09
C LEU A 249 16.94 -16.96 40.57
N ASN A 250 17.70 -17.84 39.90
CA ASN A 250 17.70 -18.03 38.45
C ASN A 250 16.47 -18.85 37.97
N ILE A 251 15.28 -18.37 38.34
CA ILE A 251 13.98 -18.95 37.98
C ILE A 251 13.16 -17.82 37.36
N VAL A 252 12.83 -17.96 36.07
CA VAL A 252 12.08 -16.93 35.30
C VAL A 252 10.56 -17.12 35.39
N GLU A 253 10.11 -18.26 35.89
CA GLU A 253 8.72 -18.63 36.07
C GLU A 253 8.12 -18.03 37.36
N GLY A 254 6.93 -17.46 37.24
CA GLY A 254 6.21 -16.81 38.34
C GLY A 254 5.22 -15.76 37.84
N ASP A 255 4.55 -15.11 38.79
CA ASP A 255 3.85 -13.85 38.57
C ASP A 255 4.83 -12.66 38.66
N PHE A 256 4.32 -11.43 38.59
CA PHE A 256 5.15 -10.22 38.65
C PHE A 256 5.87 -10.08 39.98
N ASP A 257 5.19 -10.37 41.08
CA ASP A 257 5.67 -10.10 42.41
C ASP A 257 6.75 -11.12 42.79
N ALA A 258 6.60 -12.38 42.39
CA ALA A 258 7.66 -13.40 42.51
C ALA A 258 8.94 -13.00 41.74
N ILE A 259 8.82 -12.56 40.48
CA ILE A 259 9.99 -12.18 39.67
C ILE A 259 10.60 -10.88 40.18
N SER A 260 9.79 -9.87 40.51
CA SER A 260 10.25 -8.61 41.10
C SER A 260 10.96 -8.83 42.45
N ALA A 261 10.46 -9.76 43.28
CA ALA A 261 11.14 -10.16 44.51
C ALA A 261 12.49 -10.85 44.25
N ARG A 262 12.60 -11.70 43.22
CA ARG A 262 13.88 -12.31 42.81
C ARG A 262 14.87 -11.28 42.27
N ILE A 263 14.45 -10.33 41.41
CA ILE A 263 15.26 -9.19 40.95
C ILE A 263 15.78 -8.39 42.15
N THR A 264 14.89 -8.13 43.11
CA THR A 264 15.23 -7.36 44.30
C THR A 264 16.24 -8.12 45.19
N HIS A 265 16.11 -9.44 45.28
CA HIS A 265 17.06 -10.29 46.02
C HIS A 265 18.41 -10.41 45.31
N ILE A 266 18.46 -10.62 43.97
CA ILE A 266 19.73 -10.77 43.24
C ILE A 266 20.58 -9.50 43.34
N ARG A 267 20.00 -8.30 43.41
CA ARG A 267 20.75 -7.04 43.62
C ARG A 267 21.63 -7.03 44.87
N THR A 268 21.25 -7.73 45.94
CA THR A 268 22.11 -7.87 47.13
C THR A 268 23.39 -8.60 46.76
N TRP A 269 23.28 -9.67 45.97
CA TRP A 269 24.41 -10.46 45.46
C TRP A 269 25.17 -9.73 44.35
N THR A 270 24.51 -8.96 43.47
CA THR A 270 25.16 -8.09 42.48
C THR A 270 25.99 -6.99 43.16
N TYR A 271 25.47 -6.35 44.21
CA TYR A 271 26.21 -5.37 45.02
C TYR A 271 27.44 -6.03 45.67
N LEU A 272 27.24 -7.20 46.28
CA LEU A 272 28.32 -7.97 46.92
C LEU A 272 29.39 -8.41 45.93
N ALA A 273 29.00 -8.86 44.72
CA ALA A 273 29.92 -9.23 43.64
C ALA A 273 30.88 -8.10 43.23
N ASN A 274 30.45 -6.84 43.37
CA ASN A 274 31.29 -5.68 43.08
C ASN A 274 32.27 -5.32 44.22
N ARG A 275 32.18 -5.96 45.40
CA ARG A 275 33.19 -5.89 46.48
C ARG A 275 34.28 -6.94 46.23
N SER A 276 35.12 -6.70 45.22
CA SER A 276 36.08 -7.71 44.70
C SER A 276 37.04 -8.31 45.74
N GLN A 277 37.34 -7.59 46.83
CA GLN A 277 38.17 -8.08 47.93
C GLN A 277 37.49 -9.12 48.84
N TRP A 278 36.16 -9.24 48.81
CA TRP A 278 35.37 -10.11 49.70
C TRP A 278 35.01 -11.47 49.10
N ILE A 279 35.32 -11.72 47.83
CA ILE A 279 34.86 -12.90 47.08
C ILE A 279 36.05 -13.61 46.43
N GLU A 280 35.99 -14.93 46.32
CA GLU A 280 37.04 -15.75 45.70
C GLU A 280 37.18 -15.44 44.20
N ASN A 281 36.10 -15.60 43.41
CA ASN A 281 36.08 -15.38 41.96
C ASN A 281 35.22 -14.16 41.54
N PRO A 282 35.66 -12.91 41.80
CA PRO A 282 34.82 -11.72 41.63
C PRO A 282 34.36 -11.48 40.18
N THR A 283 35.23 -11.66 39.18
CA THR A 283 34.87 -11.46 37.77
C THR A 283 33.76 -12.41 37.31
N TYR A 284 33.80 -13.66 37.76
CA TYR A 284 32.77 -14.66 37.48
C TYR A 284 31.45 -14.26 38.14
N TRP A 285 31.46 -13.94 39.43
CA TRP A 285 30.23 -13.57 40.14
C TRP A 285 29.62 -12.25 39.68
N GLN A 286 30.43 -11.27 39.26
CA GLN A 286 29.95 -10.03 38.64
C GLN A 286 29.22 -10.30 37.32
N ALA A 287 29.76 -11.19 36.47
CA ALA A 287 29.08 -11.59 35.25
C ALA A 287 27.80 -12.40 35.55
N ARG A 288 27.88 -13.40 36.44
CA ARG A 288 26.79 -14.34 36.73
C ARG A 288 25.59 -13.68 37.43
N THR A 289 25.83 -12.85 38.44
CA THR A 289 24.75 -12.12 39.13
C THR A 289 24.05 -11.12 38.20
N ARG A 290 24.81 -10.47 37.32
CA ARG A 290 24.27 -9.57 36.28
C ARG A 290 23.47 -10.32 35.22
N GLU A 291 23.95 -11.46 34.74
CA GLU A 291 23.23 -12.32 33.79
C GLU A 291 21.86 -12.73 34.35
N ILE A 292 21.80 -13.11 35.63
CA ILE A 292 20.55 -13.47 36.32
C ILE A 292 19.65 -12.24 36.51
N GLU A 293 20.18 -11.08 36.91
CA GLU A 293 19.37 -9.84 36.99
C GLU A 293 18.83 -9.42 35.63
N ASP A 294 19.61 -9.50 34.55
CA ASP A 294 19.19 -9.18 33.19
C ASP A 294 18.12 -10.18 32.70
N SER A 295 18.30 -11.48 32.89
CA SER A 295 17.35 -12.54 32.54
C SER A 295 15.99 -12.37 33.25
N LEU A 296 16.01 -12.15 34.57
CA LEU A 296 14.80 -11.86 35.35
C LEU A 296 14.13 -10.55 34.91
N SER A 297 14.92 -9.53 34.57
CA SER A 297 14.43 -8.23 34.11
C SER A 297 13.71 -8.31 32.76
N ASP A 298 14.23 -9.13 31.85
CA ASP A 298 13.63 -9.37 30.54
C ASP A 298 12.37 -10.24 30.65
N ALA A 299 12.39 -11.28 31.48
CA ALA A 299 11.21 -12.08 31.79
C ALA A 299 10.08 -11.24 32.43
N LEU A 300 10.42 -10.30 33.31
CA LEU A 300 9.46 -9.36 33.89
C LEU A 300 8.93 -8.38 32.83
N HIS A 301 9.79 -7.82 31.98
CA HIS A 301 9.36 -6.97 30.86
C HIS A 301 8.38 -7.73 29.95
N GLU A 302 8.70 -8.95 29.55
CA GLU A 302 7.86 -9.72 28.64
C GLU A 302 6.48 -9.98 29.23
N LYS A 303 6.42 -10.43 30.50
CA LYS A 303 5.15 -10.67 31.20
C LYS A 303 4.33 -9.39 31.38
N LEU A 304 4.96 -8.26 31.70
CA LEU A 304 4.28 -6.96 31.79
C LEU A 304 3.67 -6.58 30.44
N THR A 305 4.45 -6.71 29.36
CA THR A 305 4.00 -6.46 27.98
C THR A 305 2.86 -7.41 27.57
N GLN A 306 2.97 -8.71 27.83
CA GLN A 306 1.91 -9.69 27.54
C GLN A 306 0.59 -9.37 28.28
N ARG A 307 0.65 -8.88 29.53
CA ARG A 307 -0.55 -8.59 30.32
C ARG A 307 -1.14 -7.20 30.06
N PHE A 308 -0.31 -6.18 29.84
CA PHE A 308 -0.76 -4.78 29.77
C PHE A 308 -0.77 -4.16 28.36
N VAL A 309 -0.31 -4.90 27.35
CA VAL A 309 -0.36 -4.50 25.93
C VAL A 309 -1.15 -5.53 25.12
N ASP A 310 -2.34 -5.19 24.66
CA ASP A 310 -2.95 -5.93 23.56
C ASP A 310 -2.20 -5.53 22.29
N ARG A 311 -1.24 -6.37 21.88
CA ARG A 311 -0.44 -6.13 20.67
C ARG A 311 -1.30 -5.97 19.41
N ARG A 312 -2.48 -6.59 19.33
CA ARG A 312 -3.36 -6.51 18.15
C ARG A 312 -4.05 -5.14 18.09
N THR A 313 -4.60 -4.70 19.22
CA THR A 313 -5.22 -3.37 19.35
C THR A 313 -4.18 -2.25 19.31
N SER A 314 -3.02 -2.45 19.92
CA SER A 314 -1.91 -1.48 19.95
C SER A 314 -1.26 -1.31 18.58
N VAL A 315 -1.01 -2.39 17.82
CA VAL A 315 -0.55 -2.29 16.42
C VAL A 315 -1.62 -1.62 15.55
N LEU A 316 -2.90 -1.89 15.75
CA LEU A 316 -3.98 -1.21 15.02
C LEU A 316 -4.05 0.29 15.34
N LEU A 317 -3.89 0.68 16.60
CA LEU A 317 -3.84 2.09 17.05
C LEU A 317 -2.55 2.83 16.67
N LYS A 318 -1.43 2.10 16.54
CA LYS A 318 -0.14 2.59 16.02
C LYS A 318 -0.20 2.80 14.51
N LYS A 319 -0.74 1.84 13.75
CA LYS A 319 -0.98 1.99 12.30
C LYS A 319 -1.95 3.14 11.98
N LEU A 320 -3.02 3.30 12.77
CA LEU A 320 -3.90 4.48 12.72
C LEU A 320 -3.24 5.82 13.09
N ARG A 321 -2.01 5.84 13.60
CA ARG A 321 -1.31 7.04 14.12
C ARG A 321 -0.07 7.40 13.31
N ASP A 322 0.68 6.42 12.83
CA ASP A 322 1.94 6.66 12.16
C ASP A 322 1.67 7.27 10.77
N GLU A 323 1.61 8.60 10.71
CA GLU A 323 1.62 9.44 9.49
C GLU A 323 2.97 9.37 8.73
N ALA A 324 3.68 8.24 8.87
CA ALA A 324 4.62 7.79 7.87
C ALA A 324 3.89 7.62 6.53
N PRO A 325 4.59 7.71 5.38
CA PRO A 325 3.95 7.43 4.10
C PRO A 325 3.37 6.02 4.15
N VAL A 326 2.04 5.94 4.10
CA VAL A 326 1.31 4.67 4.01
C VAL A 326 1.89 3.94 2.82
N LEU A 327 2.64 2.87 3.09
CA LEU A 327 3.15 1.95 2.08
C LEU A 327 1.97 1.17 1.51
N ALA A 328 1.18 1.88 0.70
CA ALA A 328 0.25 1.29 -0.22
C ALA A 328 1.08 0.61 -1.30
N GLY A 329 1.38 -0.67 -1.07
CA GLY A 329 1.90 -1.52 -2.12
C GLY A 329 0.85 -1.58 -3.22
N VAL A 330 1.13 -0.90 -4.34
CA VAL A 330 0.39 -1.12 -5.58
C VAL A 330 1.10 -2.26 -6.28
N SER A 331 0.45 -3.44 -6.35
CA SER A 331 0.97 -4.58 -7.10
C SER A 331 1.15 -4.22 -8.59
N GLU A 332 1.93 -4.99 -9.34
CA GLU A 332 2.01 -4.85 -10.81
C GLU A 332 0.63 -4.97 -11.47
N ASP A 333 -0.26 -5.79 -10.89
CA ASP A 333 -1.68 -5.94 -11.28
C ASP A 333 -2.59 -4.74 -10.90
N GLY A 334 -2.02 -3.69 -10.31
CA GLY A 334 -2.72 -2.49 -9.87
C GLY A 334 -3.49 -2.64 -8.55
N GLU A 335 -3.34 -3.74 -7.82
CA GLU A 335 -4.01 -3.95 -6.53
C GLU A 335 -3.46 -3.01 -5.46
N VAL A 336 -4.34 -2.25 -4.80
CA VAL A 336 -3.97 -1.29 -3.75
C VAL A 336 -4.17 -1.94 -2.39
N ILE A 337 -3.06 -2.32 -1.77
CA ILE A 337 -3.02 -2.94 -0.44
C ILE A 337 -2.61 -1.88 0.58
N VAL A 338 -3.49 -1.53 1.51
CA VAL A 338 -3.19 -0.63 2.64
C VAL A 338 -3.04 -1.48 3.90
N GLU A 339 -1.89 -1.37 4.56
CA GLU A 339 -1.57 -2.07 5.83
C GLU A 339 -1.65 -3.62 5.81
N GLY A 340 -1.69 -4.22 4.61
CA GLY A 340 -1.89 -5.67 4.41
C GLY A 340 -3.33 -6.07 4.08
N GLN A 341 -4.25 -5.12 3.93
CA GLN A 341 -5.62 -5.35 3.45
C GLN A 341 -5.83 -4.77 2.05
N PHE A 342 -6.47 -5.55 1.18
CA PHE A 342 -6.92 -5.08 -0.13
C PHE A 342 -8.03 -4.04 0.02
N VAL A 343 -7.83 -2.83 -0.51
CA VAL A 343 -8.81 -1.73 -0.45
C VAL A 343 -9.49 -1.50 -1.80
N GLY A 344 -8.85 -1.91 -2.89
CA GLY A 344 -9.35 -1.71 -4.25
C GLY A 344 -8.27 -1.93 -5.31
N ARG A 345 -8.58 -1.60 -6.56
CA ARG A 345 -7.66 -1.71 -7.70
C ARG A 345 -7.56 -0.38 -8.47
N LEU A 346 -6.34 0.00 -8.84
CA LEU A 346 -6.00 1.21 -9.59
C LEU A 346 -5.89 0.88 -11.09
N MET A 347 -6.94 1.20 -11.85
CA MET A 347 -6.96 1.01 -13.31
C MET A 347 -6.59 2.32 -14.01
N GLY A 348 -5.43 2.36 -14.67
CA GLY A 348 -4.90 3.60 -15.25
C GLY A 348 -4.64 4.66 -14.17
N PHE A 349 -5.52 5.66 -14.11
CA PHE A 349 -5.57 6.72 -13.08
C PHE A 349 -6.79 6.61 -12.15
N GLU A 350 -7.72 5.69 -12.40
CA GLU A 350 -8.97 5.57 -11.65
C GLU A 350 -8.86 4.52 -10.53
N PHE A 351 -9.11 4.94 -9.28
CA PHE A 351 -9.07 4.05 -8.13
C PHE A 351 -10.46 3.48 -7.82
N ILE A 352 -10.63 2.18 -8.05
CA ILE A 352 -11.89 1.45 -7.83
C ILE A 352 -11.82 0.75 -6.47
N VAL A 353 -12.61 1.24 -5.51
CA VAL A 353 -12.70 0.70 -4.14
C VAL A 353 -13.46 -0.63 -4.12
N ASP A 354 -13.04 -1.60 -3.30
CA ASP A 354 -13.76 -2.87 -3.13
C ASP A 354 -15.18 -2.64 -2.57
N PRO A 355 -16.26 -3.06 -3.26
CA PRO A 355 -17.64 -2.92 -2.79
C PRO A 355 -17.96 -3.68 -1.49
N ARG A 356 -17.09 -4.58 -1.02
CA ARG A 356 -17.19 -5.28 0.27
C ARG A 356 -16.84 -4.37 1.46
N ALA A 357 -16.11 -3.27 1.25
CA ALA A 357 -15.76 -2.31 2.29
C ALA A 357 -16.97 -1.41 2.64
N ARG A 358 -17.74 -1.78 3.67
CA ARG A 358 -18.87 -0.99 4.19
C ARG A 358 -18.67 -0.64 5.68
N GLY A 359 -18.91 0.62 6.03
CA GLY A 359 -18.83 1.12 7.41
C GLY A 359 -18.10 2.46 7.53
N ALA A 360 -17.95 2.97 8.76
CA ALA A 360 -17.19 4.19 9.03
C ALA A 360 -15.70 4.04 8.69
N ASP A 361 -15.14 2.84 8.90
CA ASP A 361 -13.74 2.53 8.59
C ASP A 361 -13.47 2.54 7.08
N ALA A 362 -14.44 2.11 6.25
CA ALA A 362 -14.30 2.16 4.79
C ALA A 362 -14.10 3.59 4.25
N LYS A 363 -14.68 4.61 4.91
CA LYS A 363 -14.45 6.02 4.54
C LYS A 363 -13.03 6.49 4.90
N ARG A 364 -12.46 6.00 6.01
CA ARG A 364 -11.08 6.27 6.41
C ARG A 364 -10.08 5.55 5.51
N MET A 365 -10.29 4.27 5.22
CA MET A 365 -9.45 3.47 4.30
C MET A 365 -9.43 4.08 2.89
N ARG A 366 -10.57 4.59 2.39
CA ARG A 366 -10.61 5.32 1.11
C ARG A 366 -9.73 6.57 1.13
N GLY A 367 -9.88 7.44 2.13
CA GLY A 367 -9.07 8.65 2.25
C GLY A 367 -7.59 8.39 2.58
N ALA A 368 -7.22 7.19 3.05
CA ALA A 368 -5.83 6.74 3.16
C ALA A 368 -5.28 6.28 1.80
N ALA A 369 -6.04 5.46 1.07
CA ALA A 369 -5.68 5.00 -0.27
C ALA A 369 -5.51 6.16 -1.25
N GLU A 370 -6.45 7.12 -1.30
CA GLU A 370 -6.36 8.31 -2.16
C GLU A 370 -5.07 9.11 -1.95
N ARG A 371 -4.64 9.31 -0.69
CA ARG A 371 -3.38 9.99 -0.36
C ARG A 371 -2.14 9.18 -0.74
N ALA A 372 -2.16 7.86 -0.53
CA ALA A 372 -1.03 6.99 -0.86
C ALA A 372 -0.84 6.80 -2.38
N ILE A 373 -1.92 6.83 -3.14
CA ILE A 373 -1.93 6.69 -4.59
C ILE A 373 -1.47 7.98 -5.31
N ALA A 374 -1.65 9.16 -4.70
CA ALA A 374 -1.30 10.46 -5.31
C ALA A 374 0.13 10.57 -5.90
N PRO A 375 1.23 10.18 -5.22
CA PRO A 375 2.57 10.20 -5.83
C PRO A 375 2.72 9.19 -6.98
N ILE A 376 2.04 8.03 -6.91
CA ILE A 376 2.05 7.00 -7.95
C ILE A 376 1.31 7.51 -9.20
N LEU A 377 0.18 8.21 -9.03
CA LEU A 377 -0.54 8.90 -10.10
C LEU A 377 0.32 9.97 -10.77
N ALA A 378 1.05 10.78 -10.00
CA ALA A 378 1.96 11.78 -10.54
C ALA A 378 3.10 11.14 -11.36
N ALA A 379 3.69 10.04 -10.88
CA ALA A 379 4.70 9.29 -11.63
C ALA A 379 4.14 8.66 -12.91
N ARG A 380 2.95 8.04 -12.85
CA ARG A 380 2.25 7.49 -14.03
C ARG A 380 1.90 8.58 -15.05
N ALA A 381 1.45 9.75 -14.61
CA ALA A 381 1.11 10.86 -15.51
C ALA A 381 2.36 11.46 -16.17
N ALA A 382 3.48 11.56 -15.44
CA ALA A 382 4.76 11.95 -16.01
C ALA A 382 5.28 10.91 -17.02
N ALA A 383 5.11 9.62 -16.77
CA ALA A 383 5.45 8.57 -17.72
C ALA A 383 4.58 8.65 -18.99
N LEU A 384 3.25 8.77 -18.85
CA LEU A 384 2.32 8.90 -19.98
C LEU A 384 2.60 10.15 -20.83
N ALA A 385 2.87 11.30 -20.20
CA ALA A 385 3.19 12.54 -20.90
C ALA A 385 4.45 12.45 -21.78
N ASN A 386 5.34 11.48 -21.54
CA ASN A 386 6.54 11.22 -22.33
C ASN A 386 6.51 9.83 -23.02
N ALA A 387 5.35 9.15 -23.05
CA ALA A 387 5.25 7.78 -23.55
C ALA A 387 5.45 7.72 -25.08
N PRO A 388 6.19 6.72 -25.60
CA PRO A 388 6.35 6.50 -27.03
C PRO A 388 5.06 5.98 -27.67
N GLU A 389 4.90 6.16 -28.98
CA GLU A 389 3.63 5.90 -29.69
C GLU A 389 3.19 4.44 -29.65
N ASN A 390 4.12 3.50 -29.53
CA ASN A 390 3.86 2.06 -29.45
C ASN A 390 3.29 1.60 -28.10
N GLU A 391 3.38 2.41 -27.04
CA GLU A 391 2.71 2.15 -25.77
C GLU A 391 1.25 2.61 -25.75
N LEU A 392 0.80 3.36 -26.75
CA LEU A 392 -0.55 3.89 -26.86
C LEU A 392 -1.38 3.14 -27.91
N ARG A 393 -2.59 2.74 -27.54
CA ARG A 393 -3.53 2.02 -28.42
C ARG A 393 -4.92 2.62 -28.33
N LEU A 394 -5.56 2.79 -29.48
CA LEU A 394 -6.99 3.08 -29.58
C LEU A 394 -7.73 1.76 -29.75
N ALA A 395 -8.70 1.48 -28.88
CA ALA A 395 -9.61 0.36 -29.01
C ALA A 395 -10.83 0.73 -29.88
N ASP A 396 -11.52 -0.27 -30.42
CA ASP A 396 -12.64 -0.05 -31.35
C ASP A 396 -13.85 0.61 -30.63
N ASP A 397 -13.95 0.52 -29.30
CA ASP A 397 -14.96 1.19 -28.46
C ASP A 397 -14.69 2.69 -28.22
N GLY A 398 -13.57 3.22 -28.72
CA GLY A 398 -13.12 4.60 -28.48
C GLY A 398 -12.32 4.79 -27.18
N ALA A 399 -11.98 3.73 -26.44
CA ALA A 399 -11.08 3.83 -25.29
C ALA A 399 -9.62 3.97 -25.75
N ILE A 400 -8.89 4.93 -25.16
CA ILE A 400 -7.44 5.06 -25.30
C ILE A 400 -6.77 4.29 -24.16
N TRP A 401 -5.97 3.31 -24.53
CA TRP A 401 -5.19 2.46 -23.66
C TRP A 401 -3.73 2.90 -23.65
N TRP A 402 -3.13 2.97 -22.47
CA TRP A 402 -1.70 3.05 -22.27
C TRP A 402 -1.24 1.74 -21.64
N ARG A 403 -0.36 1.01 -22.34
CA ARG A 403 0.07 -0.35 -21.98
C ARG A 403 -1.16 -1.26 -21.79
N SER A 404 -1.41 -1.72 -20.56
CA SER A 404 -2.50 -2.62 -20.16
C SER A 404 -3.66 -1.92 -19.43
N SER A 405 -3.72 -0.58 -19.43
CA SER A 405 -4.76 0.19 -18.73
C SER A 405 -5.48 1.21 -19.64
N PRO A 406 -6.81 1.35 -19.56
CA PRO A 406 -7.52 2.47 -20.17
C PRO A 406 -7.20 3.77 -19.41
N VAL A 407 -6.91 4.84 -20.13
CA VAL A 407 -6.53 6.16 -19.55
C VAL A 407 -7.45 7.29 -20.00
N ALA A 408 -8.05 7.18 -21.20
CA ALA A 408 -9.00 8.16 -21.70
C ALA A 408 -10.08 7.49 -22.57
N GLU A 409 -11.12 8.24 -22.89
CA GLU A 409 -12.16 7.86 -23.85
C GLU A 409 -12.39 8.99 -24.85
N LEU A 410 -12.77 8.63 -26.07
CA LEU A 410 -13.24 9.57 -27.07
C LEU A 410 -14.70 9.91 -26.83
N ARG A 411 -15.04 11.19 -26.91
CA ARG A 411 -16.42 11.70 -26.93
C ARG A 411 -16.68 12.55 -28.17
N LYS A 412 -17.95 12.89 -28.38
CA LYS A 412 -18.40 13.81 -29.42
C LYS A 412 -17.78 15.19 -29.24
N GLY A 413 -16.76 15.49 -30.05
CA GLY A 413 -16.12 16.81 -30.09
C GLY A 413 -16.83 17.80 -31.03
N PRO A 414 -16.27 19.01 -31.19
CA PRO A 414 -16.91 20.11 -31.93
C PRO A 414 -16.99 19.90 -33.44
N ALA A 415 -16.30 18.91 -34.01
CA ALA A 415 -16.39 18.55 -35.42
C ALA A 415 -16.19 17.04 -35.60
N MET A 416 -16.78 16.48 -36.67
CA MET A 416 -16.78 15.04 -36.98
C MET A 416 -15.38 14.39 -37.03
N LEU A 417 -14.36 15.13 -37.48
CA LEU A 417 -12.96 14.67 -37.54
C LEU A 417 -12.10 15.13 -36.34
N ARG A 418 -12.71 15.75 -35.33
CA ARG A 418 -12.07 16.24 -34.10
C ARG A 418 -12.91 15.79 -32.89
N PRO A 419 -12.83 14.50 -32.51
CA PRO A 419 -13.42 14.02 -31.26
C PRO A 419 -12.76 14.70 -30.06
N GLU A 420 -13.48 14.77 -28.95
CA GLU A 420 -12.96 15.26 -27.67
C GLU A 420 -12.32 14.11 -26.88
N ILE A 421 -11.21 14.36 -26.19
CA ILE A 421 -10.55 13.38 -25.33
C ILE A 421 -10.96 13.65 -23.89
N VAL A 422 -11.71 12.73 -23.28
CA VAL A 422 -12.02 12.77 -21.85
C VAL A 422 -11.09 11.82 -21.12
N ILE A 423 -10.13 12.39 -20.38
CA ILE A 423 -9.13 11.62 -19.63
C ILE A 423 -9.72 11.24 -18.27
N ARG A 424 -9.63 9.96 -17.89
CA ARG A 424 -10.23 9.44 -16.66
C ARG A 424 -9.28 9.62 -15.46
N GLY A 425 -9.81 9.91 -14.27
CA GLY A 425 -9.08 9.81 -13.00
C GLY A 425 -7.99 10.85 -12.69
N LEU A 426 -7.85 11.94 -13.48
CA LEU A 426 -6.76 12.92 -13.26
C LEU A 426 -7.04 14.02 -12.24
N ASP A 427 -8.20 14.07 -11.59
CA ASP A 427 -8.58 15.17 -10.68
C ASP A 427 -7.62 15.37 -9.50
N ALA A 428 -6.98 14.29 -9.04
CA ALA A 428 -5.98 14.33 -7.96
C ALA A 428 -4.58 14.85 -8.40
N ILE A 429 -4.40 15.22 -9.68
CA ILE A 429 -3.09 15.57 -10.26
C ILE A 429 -2.98 17.08 -10.54
N SER A 430 -1.77 17.63 -10.37
CA SER A 430 -1.50 19.06 -10.57
C SER A 430 -1.92 19.56 -11.98
N PRO A 431 -2.45 20.79 -12.11
CA PRO A 431 -2.95 21.30 -13.39
C PRO A 431 -1.91 21.30 -14.53
N ASN A 432 -0.64 21.57 -14.21
CA ASN A 432 0.45 21.57 -15.20
C ASN A 432 0.64 20.17 -15.81
N LEU A 433 0.74 19.14 -14.95
CA LEU A 433 0.94 17.76 -15.41
C LEU A 433 -0.30 17.22 -16.14
N ARG A 434 -1.51 17.65 -15.74
CA ARG A 434 -2.76 17.38 -16.50
C ARG A 434 -2.70 17.93 -17.92
N GLY A 435 -2.26 19.19 -18.09
CA GLY A 435 -2.06 19.80 -19.41
C GLY A 435 -1.13 18.97 -20.29
N ARG A 436 0.06 18.64 -19.79
CA ARG A 436 1.05 17.82 -20.53
C ARG A 436 0.53 16.46 -20.99
N VAL A 437 -0.32 15.80 -20.20
CA VAL A 437 -0.96 14.53 -20.60
C VAL A 437 -2.02 14.77 -21.67
N ALA A 438 -2.84 15.83 -21.53
CA ALA A 438 -3.85 16.20 -22.51
C ALA A 438 -3.24 16.56 -23.87
N ASP A 439 -2.16 17.35 -23.88
CA ASP A 439 -1.41 17.70 -25.08
C ASP A 439 -0.86 16.43 -25.77
N ARG A 440 -0.17 15.56 -25.01
CA ARG A 440 0.42 14.32 -25.53
C ARG A 440 -0.62 13.38 -26.17
N LEU A 441 -1.78 13.21 -25.53
CA LEU A 441 -2.87 12.39 -26.05
C LEU A 441 -3.54 13.04 -27.28
N SER A 442 -3.66 14.36 -27.30
CA SER A 442 -4.23 15.12 -28.42
C SER A 442 -3.36 15.02 -29.67
N ASP A 443 -2.05 15.22 -29.53
CA ASP A 443 -1.08 15.10 -30.63
C ASP A 443 -1.04 13.68 -31.20
N TRP A 444 -1.00 12.67 -30.33
CA TRP A 444 -1.03 11.27 -30.75
C TRP A 444 -2.34 10.89 -31.46
N LEU A 445 -3.49 11.33 -30.94
CA LEU A 445 -4.79 11.07 -31.57
C LEU A 445 -4.90 11.79 -32.92
N ALA A 446 -4.43 13.03 -33.01
CA ALA A 446 -4.37 13.77 -34.26
C ALA A 446 -3.57 12.97 -35.31
N ALA A 447 -2.33 12.60 -35.01
CA ALA A 447 -1.52 11.77 -35.92
C ALA A 447 -2.21 10.44 -36.30
N ARG A 448 -2.91 9.82 -35.34
CA ARG A 448 -3.64 8.55 -35.53
C ARG A 448 -4.88 8.69 -36.43
N ILE A 449 -5.54 9.84 -36.43
CA ILE A 449 -6.67 10.18 -37.34
C ILE A 449 -6.14 10.66 -38.70
N GLU A 450 -5.13 11.55 -38.70
CA GLU A 450 -4.62 12.18 -39.92
C GLU A 450 -3.98 11.15 -40.87
N THR A 451 -3.25 10.16 -40.35
CA THR A 451 -2.58 9.13 -41.17
C THR A 451 -3.53 8.33 -42.07
N PRO A 452 -4.59 7.66 -41.56
CA PRO A 452 -5.54 6.93 -42.40
C PRO A 452 -6.51 7.82 -43.19
N LEU A 453 -6.82 9.04 -42.71
CA LEU A 453 -7.82 9.94 -43.32
C LEU A 453 -7.21 11.10 -44.11
N ALA A 454 -5.91 11.07 -44.40
CA ALA A 454 -5.16 12.15 -45.06
C ALA A 454 -5.85 12.73 -46.30
N SER A 455 -6.42 11.88 -47.17
CA SER A 455 -7.15 12.35 -48.36
C SER A 455 -8.45 13.08 -48.03
N LEU A 456 -9.21 12.61 -47.05
CA LEU A 456 -10.45 13.26 -46.59
C LEU A 456 -10.15 14.62 -45.94
N ILE A 457 -9.06 14.69 -45.17
CA ILE A 457 -8.59 15.92 -44.52
C ILE A 457 -8.05 16.91 -45.57
N ALA A 458 -7.33 16.45 -46.59
CA ALA A 458 -6.92 17.30 -47.71
C ALA A 458 -8.13 17.87 -48.47
N LEU A 459 -9.14 17.03 -48.74
CA LEU A 459 -10.40 17.47 -49.35
C LEU A 459 -11.13 18.51 -48.47
N LYS A 460 -11.20 18.27 -47.16
CA LYS A 460 -11.80 19.22 -46.20
C LYS A 460 -11.02 20.53 -46.14
N ARG A 461 -9.69 20.50 -46.03
CA ARG A 461 -8.84 21.71 -46.05
C ARG A 461 -9.05 22.51 -47.34
N ALA A 462 -9.18 21.85 -48.50
CA ALA A 462 -9.48 22.51 -49.78
C ALA A 462 -10.92 23.09 -49.87
N VAL A 463 -11.88 22.54 -49.11
CA VAL A 463 -13.24 23.10 -48.98
C VAL A 463 -13.27 24.30 -48.02
N ASP A 464 -12.53 24.22 -46.91
CA ASP A 464 -12.51 25.27 -45.88
C ASP A 464 -11.63 26.48 -46.31
N ALA A 465 -10.68 26.26 -47.22
CA ALA A 465 -9.81 27.27 -47.82
C ALA A 465 -10.56 28.45 -48.49
N THR A 466 -9.94 29.63 -48.45
CA THR A 466 -10.43 30.89 -49.02
C THR A 466 -9.43 31.57 -49.97
N ASP A 467 -8.26 30.95 -50.17
CA ASP A 467 -7.21 31.37 -51.09
C ASP A 467 -7.34 30.68 -52.47
N GLU A 468 -6.49 31.04 -53.44
CA GLU A 468 -6.54 30.49 -54.81
C GLU A 468 -6.30 28.97 -54.89
N GLY A 469 -5.74 28.37 -53.83
CA GLY A 469 -5.59 26.91 -53.70
C GLY A 469 -6.88 26.17 -53.31
N GLY A 470 -7.93 26.88 -52.90
CA GLY A 470 -9.21 26.32 -52.48
C GLY A 470 -10.13 25.84 -53.60
N LEU A 471 -11.18 25.12 -53.23
CA LEU A 471 -12.30 24.78 -54.11
C LEU A 471 -13.34 25.92 -54.12
N SER A 472 -13.85 26.22 -55.30
CA SER A 472 -14.88 27.24 -55.57
C SER A 472 -16.12 26.63 -56.22
N GLY A 473 -17.25 27.33 -56.18
CA GLY A 473 -18.43 26.97 -56.98
C GLY A 473 -18.95 25.54 -56.75
N GLN A 474 -19.21 24.81 -57.83
CA GLN A 474 -19.83 23.48 -57.79
C GLN A 474 -18.92 22.42 -57.18
N SER A 475 -17.61 22.42 -57.49
CA SER A 475 -16.66 21.49 -56.89
C SER A 475 -16.55 21.65 -55.37
N ARG A 476 -16.64 22.88 -54.84
CA ARG A 476 -16.74 23.10 -53.38
C ARG A 476 -17.98 22.44 -52.79
N GLY A 477 -19.15 22.62 -53.41
CA GLY A 477 -20.41 22.02 -52.94
C GLY A 477 -20.48 20.50 -53.06
N ILE A 478 -19.82 19.91 -54.06
CA ILE A 478 -19.67 18.46 -54.21
C ILE A 478 -18.69 17.92 -53.16
N ALA A 479 -17.53 18.56 -52.99
CA ALA A 479 -16.54 18.17 -51.99
C ALA A 479 -17.07 18.30 -50.56
N PHE A 480 -17.83 19.36 -50.24
CA PHE A 480 -18.50 19.52 -48.95
C PHE A 480 -19.45 18.35 -48.66
N ARG A 481 -20.36 18.00 -49.59
CA ARG A 481 -21.25 16.83 -49.43
C ARG A 481 -20.50 15.51 -49.31
N LEU A 482 -19.37 15.35 -50.00
CA LEU A 482 -18.51 14.18 -49.82
C LEU A 482 -17.86 14.15 -48.42
N VAL A 483 -17.36 15.27 -47.92
CA VAL A 483 -16.78 15.36 -46.57
C VAL A 483 -17.81 15.00 -45.49
N GLU A 484 -19.04 15.51 -45.59
CA GLU A 484 -20.17 15.18 -44.70
C GLU A 484 -20.60 13.70 -44.79
N ASN A 485 -20.29 13.01 -45.89
CA ASN A 485 -20.60 11.60 -46.12
C ASN A 485 -19.33 10.72 -46.16
N PHE A 486 -18.29 11.05 -45.38
CA PHE A 486 -17.09 10.21 -45.20
C PHE A 486 -16.35 9.88 -46.51
N GLY A 487 -16.39 10.81 -47.45
CA GLY A 487 -15.74 10.71 -48.75
C GLY A 487 -16.43 9.77 -49.74
N ALA A 488 -17.69 9.36 -49.52
CA ALA A 488 -18.47 8.61 -50.51
C ALA A 488 -19.96 9.00 -50.54
N MET A 489 -20.56 9.05 -51.73
CA MET A 489 -21.98 9.37 -51.91
C MET A 489 -22.50 8.85 -53.25
N SER A 490 -23.77 8.43 -53.34
CA SER A 490 -24.31 7.90 -54.60
C SER A 490 -24.55 9.01 -55.62
N ARG A 491 -24.21 8.75 -56.89
CA ARG A 491 -24.30 9.72 -57.98
C ARG A 491 -25.69 10.31 -58.18
N THR A 492 -26.73 9.53 -57.93
CA THR A 492 -28.13 9.96 -58.02
C THR A 492 -28.46 11.12 -57.08
N GLN A 493 -27.76 11.24 -55.94
CA GLN A 493 -27.98 12.30 -54.95
C GLN A 493 -27.39 13.66 -55.34
N PHE A 494 -26.57 13.72 -56.40
CA PHE A 494 -26.05 14.97 -56.97
C PHE A 494 -26.84 15.45 -58.22
N GLY A 495 -27.84 14.69 -58.67
CA GLY A 495 -28.66 15.04 -59.83
C GLY A 495 -27.86 15.41 -61.08
N ASP A 496 -28.20 16.56 -61.68
CA ASP A 496 -27.53 17.07 -62.89
C ASP A 496 -26.26 17.89 -62.61
N GLU A 497 -25.96 18.24 -61.35
CA GLU A 497 -24.74 18.99 -60.99
C GLU A 497 -23.47 18.27 -61.47
N LEU A 498 -23.43 16.95 -61.32
CA LEU A 498 -22.31 16.14 -61.82
C LEU A 498 -22.13 16.21 -63.35
N LYS A 499 -23.21 16.42 -64.10
CA LYS A 499 -23.16 16.57 -65.57
C LYS A 499 -22.63 17.95 -65.96
N GLN A 500 -23.08 18.98 -65.25
CA GLN A 500 -22.74 20.38 -65.48
C GLN A 500 -21.32 20.76 -65.02
N LEU A 501 -20.76 20.03 -64.04
CA LEU A 501 -19.41 20.26 -63.51
C LEU A 501 -18.34 20.20 -64.63
N PRO A 502 -17.56 21.28 -64.86
CA PRO A 502 -16.57 21.34 -65.94
C PRO A 502 -15.33 20.48 -65.67
N GLN A 503 -14.55 20.22 -66.71
CA GLN A 503 -13.52 19.17 -66.72
C GLN A 503 -12.27 19.51 -65.90
N ASP A 504 -11.98 20.80 -65.72
CA ASP A 504 -10.94 21.34 -64.85
C ASP A 504 -11.32 21.21 -63.37
N GLU A 505 -12.55 21.56 -62.99
CA GLU A 505 -13.08 21.33 -61.63
C GLU A 505 -13.12 19.83 -61.29
N ARG A 506 -13.47 18.97 -62.26
CA ARG A 506 -13.34 17.51 -62.12
C ARG A 506 -11.88 17.08 -61.93
N ALA A 507 -10.91 17.74 -62.57
CA ALA A 507 -9.49 17.43 -62.39
C ALA A 507 -9.00 17.83 -60.99
N LYS A 508 -9.39 19.00 -60.48
CA LYS A 508 -9.12 19.42 -59.08
C LYS A 508 -9.60 18.35 -58.08
N LEU A 509 -10.84 17.87 -58.21
CA LEU A 509 -11.39 16.83 -57.35
C LEU A 509 -10.64 15.47 -57.48
N ARG A 510 -10.23 15.08 -58.68
CA ARG A 510 -9.40 13.87 -58.89
C ARG A 510 -8.03 13.98 -58.23
N ASN A 511 -7.39 15.15 -58.30
CA ASN A 511 -6.09 15.40 -57.66
C ASN A 511 -6.19 15.32 -56.13
N LEU A 512 -7.33 15.72 -55.55
CA LEU A 512 -7.65 15.54 -54.12
C LEU A 512 -8.06 14.10 -53.76
N GLY A 513 -8.07 13.15 -54.71
CA GLY A 513 -8.32 11.73 -54.48
C GLY A 513 -9.77 11.25 -54.70
N VAL A 514 -10.67 12.12 -55.20
CA VAL A 514 -12.06 11.73 -55.51
C VAL A 514 -12.12 10.96 -56.83
N ARG A 515 -12.71 9.76 -56.81
CA ARG A 515 -13.06 9.01 -58.02
C ARG A 515 -14.53 9.14 -58.34
N PHE A 516 -14.80 9.36 -59.63
CA PHE A 516 -16.12 9.35 -60.23
C PHE A 516 -16.42 7.93 -60.72
N GLY A 517 -17.04 7.09 -59.88
CA GLY A 517 -17.54 5.78 -60.29
C GLY A 517 -18.74 5.88 -61.26
N GLU A 518 -19.29 4.74 -61.65
CA GLU A 518 -20.55 4.61 -62.38
C GLU A 518 -21.77 4.82 -61.46
N TYR A 519 -21.68 4.42 -60.18
CA TYR A 519 -22.77 4.53 -59.21
C TYR A 519 -22.46 5.44 -58.01
N THR A 520 -21.17 5.57 -57.65
CA THR A 520 -20.72 6.20 -56.41
C THR A 520 -19.53 7.14 -56.67
N LEU A 521 -19.64 8.41 -56.27
CA LEU A 521 -18.44 9.22 -56.06
C LEU A 521 -17.82 8.76 -54.75
N HIS A 522 -16.54 8.41 -54.75
CA HIS A 522 -15.87 7.88 -53.57
C HIS A 522 -14.37 8.18 -53.57
N MET A 523 -13.73 8.14 -52.40
CA MET A 523 -12.28 8.25 -52.26
C MET A 523 -11.67 6.86 -51.99
N PRO A 524 -10.94 6.24 -52.95
CA PRO A 524 -10.46 4.86 -52.80
C PRO A 524 -9.51 4.63 -51.61
N ALA A 525 -8.78 5.66 -51.18
CA ALA A 525 -7.91 5.59 -50.01
C ALA A 525 -8.68 5.27 -48.72
N LEU A 526 -9.94 5.73 -48.62
CA LEU A 526 -10.79 5.57 -47.45
C LEU A 526 -11.45 4.19 -47.36
N LEU A 527 -11.47 3.42 -48.47
CA LEU A 527 -11.98 2.04 -48.50
C LEU A 527 -11.00 1.03 -47.87
N LYS A 528 -9.80 1.47 -47.47
CA LYS A 528 -8.82 0.62 -46.75
C LYS A 528 -9.34 0.29 -45.35
N PRO A 529 -9.13 -0.94 -44.81
CA PRO A 529 -9.70 -1.36 -43.52
C PRO A 529 -9.43 -0.41 -42.34
N ALA A 530 -8.21 0.16 -42.26
CA ALA A 530 -7.85 1.11 -41.19
C ALA A 530 -8.61 2.44 -41.29
N ALA A 531 -8.86 2.94 -42.51
CA ALA A 531 -9.61 4.17 -42.73
C ALA A 531 -11.11 3.94 -42.50
N ALA A 532 -11.68 2.86 -43.04
CA ALA A 532 -13.07 2.49 -42.82
C ALA A 532 -13.41 2.29 -41.32
N ARG A 533 -12.54 1.64 -40.54
CA ARG A 533 -12.72 1.52 -39.08
C ARG A 533 -12.67 2.88 -38.37
N MET A 534 -11.68 3.71 -38.69
CA MET A 534 -11.55 5.05 -38.10
C MET A 534 -12.79 5.91 -38.41
N MET A 535 -13.28 5.88 -39.66
CA MET A 535 -14.48 6.60 -40.07
C MET A 535 -15.74 6.09 -39.37
N ALA A 536 -15.92 4.77 -39.24
CA ALA A 536 -17.06 4.18 -38.54
C ALA A 536 -17.13 4.60 -37.06
N MET A 537 -15.99 4.59 -36.37
CA MET A 537 -15.87 5.05 -34.98
C MET A 537 -16.16 6.55 -34.86
N LEU A 538 -15.58 7.39 -35.73
CA LEU A 538 -15.86 8.83 -35.75
C LEU A 538 -17.34 9.14 -36.07
N TRP A 539 -17.96 8.37 -36.97
CA TRP A 539 -19.40 8.47 -37.24
C TRP A 539 -20.23 8.14 -36.01
N ALA A 540 -19.94 7.01 -35.36
CA ALA A 540 -20.64 6.55 -34.16
C ALA A 540 -20.57 7.61 -33.04
N LEU A 541 -19.37 8.13 -32.75
CA LEU A 541 -19.13 9.23 -31.80
C LEU A 541 -19.92 10.50 -32.17
N SER A 542 -19.87 10.93 -33.44
CA SER A 542 -20.60 12.14 -33.88
C SER A 542 -22.13 11.99 -33.79
N SER A 543 -22.63 10.76 -33.94
CA SER A 543 -24.04 10.39 -33.93
C SER A 543 -24.56 9.95 -32.56
N ASP A 544 -23.71 10.01 -31.53
CA ASP A 544 -24.01 9.58 -30.14
C ASP A 544 -24.50 8.11 -30.05
N ARG A 545 -23.86 7.23 -30.83
CA ARG A 545 -24.11 5.77 -30.85
C ARG A 545 -22.85 5.01 -30.45
N LYS A 546 -23.02 3.84 -29.82
CA LYS A 546 -21.90 2.91 -29.57
C LYS A 546 -21.58 2.12 -30.83
N LEU A 547 -20.30 1.79 -31.01
CA LEU A 547 -19.85 1.05 -32.19
C LEU A 547 -20.32 -0.41 -32.21
N ASP A 548 -20.44 -1.03 -31.03
CA ASP A 548 -20.90 -2.42 -30.87
C ASP A 548 -22.34 -2.62 -31.34
N ASP A 549 -23.21 -1.63 -31.13
CA ASP A 549 -24.62 -1.65 -31.55
C ASP A 549 -24.79 -1.60 -33.08
N LEU A 550 -23.72 -1.29 -33.82
CA LEU A 550 -23.75 -1.01 -35.27
C LEU A 550 -23.38 -2.21 -36.15
N ASN A 551 -23.14 -3.40 -35.56
CA ASN A 551 -22.98 -4.67 -36.26
C ASN A 551 -21.96 -4.62 -37.44
N LEU A 552 -20.72 -4.22 -37.13
CA LEU A 552 -19.69 -3.98 -38.13
C LEU A 552 -19.35 -5.22 -38.99
N PRO A 553 -19.17 -5.06 -40.32
CA PRO A 553 -18.77 -6.16 -41.19
C PRO A 553 -17.34 -6.62 -40.88
N LYS A 554 -17.11 -7.95 -40.92
CA LYS A 554 -15.76 -8.52 -40.81
C LYS A 554 -14.86 -8.02 -41.96
N PRO A 555 -13.56 -7.75 -41.71
CA PRO A 555 -12.63 -7.32 -42.76
C PRO A 555 -12.65 -8.28 -43.96
N GLY A 556 -12.71 -7.72 -45.17
CA GLY A 556 -12.74 -8.50 -46.41
C GLY A 556 -14.14 -8.91 -46.89
N LEU A 557 -15.18 -8.82 -46.06
CA LEU A 557 -16.56 -9.12 -46.46
C LEU A 557 -17.01 -8.21 -47.62
N VAL A 558 -17.77 -8.77 -48.56
CA VAL A 558 -18.14 -8.08 -49.81
C VAL A 558 -19.52 -7.44 -49.74
N SER A 559 -20.50 -8.14 -49.16
CA SER A 559 -21.82 -7.58 -48.87
C SER A 559 -22.39 -8.18 -47.58
N PHE A 560 -23.30 -7.45 -46.94
CA PHE A 560 -24.03 -7.87 -45.75
C PHE A 560 -25.44 -7.27 -45.74
N PRO A 561 -26.41 -7.83 -44.99
CA PRO A 561 -27.74 -7.25 -44.86
C PRO A 561 -27.69 -5.81 -44.33
N SER A 562 -28.41 -4.88 -44.95
CA SER A 562 -28.49 -3.49 -44.50
C SER A 562 -29.68 -3.28 -43.56
N ASN A 563 -29.43 -2.71 -42.38
CA ASN A 563 -30.47 -2.15 -41.53
C ASN A 563 -30.99 -0.84 -42.13
N GLN A 564 -32.29 -0.76 -42.40
CA GLN A 564 -32.94 0.42 -43.00
C GLN A 564 -33.06 1.60 -42.00
N ASP A 565 -32.91 1.36 -40.70
CA ASP A 565 -32.94 2.39 -39.64
C ASP A 565 -31.63 3.22 -39.57
N LEU A 566 -30.61 2.86 -40.35
CA LEU A 566 -29.32 3.54 -40.37
C LEU A 566 -29.15 4.39 -41.64
N PRO A 567 -28.67 5.65 -41.52
CA PRO A 567 -28.53 6.54 -42.67
C PRO A 567 -27.43 6.06 -43.62
N HIS A 568 -27.54 6.39 -44.91
CA HIS A 568 -26.55 6.01 -45.93
C HIS A 568 -25.11 6.44 -45.57
N ALA A 569 -24.94 7.57 -44.87
CA ALA A 569 -23.65 8.07 -44.40
C ALA A 569 -22.87 7.05 -43.55
N PHE A 570 -23.55 6.23 -42.73
CA PHE A 570 -22.91 5.16 -41.95
C PHE A 570 -22.29 4.10 -42.86
N TYR A 571 -23.05 3.64 -43.87
CA TYR A 571 -22.56 2.66 -44.83
C TYR A 571 -21.40 3.21 -45.66
N TYR A 572 -21.47 4.49 -46.04
CA TYR A 572 -20.37 5.18 -46.72
C TYR A 572 -19.11 5.29 -45.84
N ALA A 573 -19.25 5.54 -44.54
CA ALA A 573 -18.16 5.48 -43.56
C ALA A 573 -17.53 4.08 -43.43
N LEU A 574 -18.29 3.00 -43.68
CA LEU A 574 -17.74 1.64 -43.76
C LEU A 574 -17.11 1.30 -45.12
N GLY A 575 -17.28 2.15 -46.14
CA GLY A 575 -16.88 1.84 -47.52
C GLY A 575 -17.89 0.97 -48.31
N TYR A 576 -19.16 0.95 -47.91
CA TYR A 576 -20.25 0.21 -48.54
C TYR A 576 -21.35 1.16 -49.06
N ARG A 577 -22.11 0.73 -50.07
CA ARG A 577 -23.32 1.42 -50.56
C ARG A 577 -24.55 0.55 -50.29
N PRO A 578 -25.59 1.08 -49.62
CA PRO A 578 -26.90 0.44 -49.54
C PRO A 578 -27.46 0.19 -50.95
N SER A 579 -27.84 -1.05 -51.20
CA SER A 579 -28.15 -1.57 -52.54
C SER A 579 -29.32 -2.56 -52.44
N GLY A 580 -30.51 -2.05 -52.11
CA GLY A 580 -31.66 -2.89 -51.74
C GLY A 580 -31.57 -3.28 -50.26
N GLU A 581 -31.82 -4.54 -49.95
CA GLU A 581 -31.75 -5.09 -48.58
C GLU A 581 -30.31 -5.42 -48.11
N ARG A 582 -29.31 -5.10 -48.93
CA ARG A 582 -27.88 -5.36 -48.67
C ARG A 582 -27.02 -4.13 -48.86
N ALA A 583 -26.01 -3.98 -48.02
CA ALA A 583 -24.90 -3.06 -48.24
C ALA A 583 -23.77 -3.78 -49.01
N VAL A 584 -23.28 -3.20 -50.10
CA VAL A 584 -22.23 -3.78 -50.98
C VAL A 584 -20.99 -2.89 -50.98
N ARG A 585 -19.80 -3.48 -50.87
CA ARG A 585 -18.54 -2.74 -50.82
C ARG A 585 -18.32 -1.94 -52.11
N ILE A 586 -17.99 -0.65 -51.99
CA ILE A 586 -18.04 0.30 -53.11
C ILE A 586 -17.11 -0.13 -54.25
N ASP A 587 -15.88 -0.55 -53.95
CA ASP A 587 -14.92 -0.99 -54.97
C ASP A 587 -15.37 -2.26 -55.73
N MET A 588 -16.12 -3.16 -55.08
CA MET A 588 -16.74 -4.30 -55.76
C MET A 588 -17.94 -3.87 -56.60
N LEU A 589 -18.79 -2.98 -56.09
CA LEU A 589 -19.94 -2.47 -56.84
C LEU A 589 -19.52 -1.74 -58.13
N GLU A 590 -18.41 -0.99 -58.09
CA GLU A 590 -17.84 -0.32 -59.26
C GLU A 590 -17.15 -1.31 -60.23
N ARG A 591 -16.58 -2.43 -59.73
CA ARG A 591 -16.12 -3.54 -60.60
C ARG A 591 -17.28 -4.27 -61.27
N LEU A 592 -18.39 -4.48 -60.56
CA LEU A 592 -19.62 -5.01 -61.15
C LEU A 592 -20.14 -4.07 -62.25
N ALA A 593 -20.13 -2.75 -62.02
CA ALA A 593 -20.50 -1.75 -63.02
C ALA A 593 -19.68 -1.91 -64.31
N GLN A 594 -18.36 -2.07 -64.17
CA GLN A 594 -17.46 -2.32 -65.29
C GLN A 594 -17.77 -3.63 -66.02
N LEU A 595 -18.06 -4.74 -65.31
CA LEU A 595 -18.46 -6.01 -65.93
C LEU A 595 -19.79 -5.88 -66.69
N ILE A 596 -20.79 -5.23 -66.09
CA ILE A 596 -22.10 -4.96 -66.73
C ILE A 596 -21.90 -4.10 -67.98
N ARG A 597 -21.06 -3.05 -67.93
CA ARG A 597 -20.77 -2.21 -69.09
C ARG A 597 -20.07 -2.98 -70.20
N THR A 598 -19.07 -3.81 -69.89
CA THR A 598 -18.44 -4.70 -70.87
C THR A 598 -19.44 -5.68 -71.48
N ALA A 599 -20.33 -6.27 -70.67
CA ALA A 599 -21.36 -7.19 -71.16
C ALA A 599 -22.40 -6.50 -72.08
N ARG A 600 -22.84 -5.27 -71.73
CA ARG A 600 -23.75 -4.46 -72.56
C ARG A 600 -23.11 -3.95 -73.85
N ASN A 601 -21.79 -3.77 -73.87
CA ASN A 601 -21.04 -3.35 -75.05
C ASN A 601 -20.64 -4.54 -75.96
N ASN A 602 -21.01 -5.78 -75.61
CA ASN A 602 -20.79 -6.94 -76.46
C ASN A 602 -21.72 -6.86 -77.69
N PRO A 603 -21.22 -6.94 -78.94
CA PRO A 603 -22.05 -6.87 -80.16
C PRO A 603 -23.21 -7.87 -80.21
N ASN A 604 -23.12 -8.99 -79.48
CA ASN A 604 -24.16 -10.02 -79.42
C ASN A 604 -25.21 -9.81 -78.30
N ALA A 605 -25.08 -8.76 -77.48
CA ALA A 605 -26.02 -8.47 -76.40
C ALA A 605 -27.28 -7.76 -76.93
N LYS A 606 -28.42 -8.45 -76.88
CA LYS A 606 -29.75 -7.81 -77.03
C LYS A 606 -30.11 -7.07 -75.73
N GLU A 607 -30.89 -5.99 -75.85
CA GLU A 607 -31.34 -5.06 -74.79
C GLU A 607 -31.13 -5.52 -73.33
N GLY A 608 -29.91 -5.33 -72.80
CA GLY A 608 -29.56 -5.72 -71.43
C GLY A 608 -28.25 -6.48 -71.32
N PHE A 609 -28.16 -7.36 -70.32
CA PHE A 609 -27.06 -8.27 -70.07
C PHE A 609 -27.57 -9.52 -69.33
N GLU A 610 -26.86 -10.65 -69.45
CA GLU A 610 -27.16 -11.88 -68.70
C GLU A 610 -26.30 -11.94 -67.43
N ALA A 611 -26.91 -12.29 -66.28
CA ALA A 611 -26.24 -12.32 -65.00
C ALA A 611 -25.31 -13.55 -64.89
N THR A 612 -24.00 -13.32 -64.77
CA THR A 612 -23.01 -14.41 -64.73
C THR A 612 -22.65 -14.84 -63.30
N SER A 613 -22.14 -16.07 -63.16
CA SER A 613 -21.57 -16.57 -61.90
C SER A 613 -20.45 -15.67 -61.36
N GLN A 614 -19.65 -15.08 -62.24
CA GLN A 614 -18.61 -14.10 -61.88
C GLN A 614 -19.21 -12.83 -61.26
N MET A 615 -20.33 -12.31 -61.81
CA MET A 615 -21.01 -11.13 -61.24
C MET A 615 -21.58 -11.40 -59.84
N MET A 616 -22.22 -12.56 -59.65
CA MET A 616 -22.76 -12.97 -58.34
C MET A 616 -21.64 -13.19 -57.30
N SER A 617 -20.59 -13.92 -57.68
CA SER A 617 -19.41 -14.14 -56.82
C SER A 617 -18.74 -12.84 -56.39
N LEU A 618 -18.62 -11.87 -57.30
CA LEU A 618 -18.00 -10.56 -57.03
C LEU A 618 -18.80 -9.67 -56.05
N VAL A 619 -20.06 -10.00 -55.76
CA VAL A 619 -20.88 -9.34 -54.74
C VAL A 619 -21.16 -10.22 -53.51
N GLY A 620 -20.80 -11.51 -53.57
CA GLY A 620 -21.01 -12.47 -52.50
C GLY A 620 -22.48 -12.82 -52.23
N CYS A 621 -23.33 -12.77 -53.26
CA CYS A 621 -24.75 -13.14 -53.18
C CYS A 621 -25.28 -13.64 -54.54
N SER A 622 -26.39 -14.38 -54.51
CA SER A 622 -27.03 -14.96 -55.69
C SER A 622 -28.55 -14.89 -55.56
N GLY A 623 -29.29 -15.27 -56.62
CA GLY A 623 -30.76 -15.32 -56.57
C GLY A 623 -31.40 -13.95 -56.35
N GLU A 624 -32.36 -13.89 -55.43
CA GLU A 624 -33.20 -12.71 -55.17
C GLU A 624 -32.39 -11.52 -54.59
N ASP A 625 -31.40 -11.79 -53.73
CA ASP A 625 -30.46 -10.78 -53.21
C ASP A 625 -29.74 -10.03 -54.33
N PHE A 626 -29.26 -10.77 -55.34
CA PHE A 626 -28.55 -10.18 -56.48
C PHE A 626 -29.51 -9.40 -57.40
N GLU A 627 -30.75 -9.87 -57.56
CA GLU A 627 -31.79 -9.12 -58.28
C GLU A 627 -32.14 -7.80 -57.56
N ALA A 628 -32.27 -7.82 -56.23
CA ALA A 628 -32.56 -6.63 -55.42
C ALA A 628 -31.43 -5.58 -55.54
N ILE A 629 -30.17 -6.03 -55.53
CA ILE A 629 -29.00 -5.17 -55.77
C ILE A 629 -29.08 -4.54 -57.17
N LEU A 630 -29.29 -5.33 -58.23
CA LEU A 630 -29.44 -4.79 -59.59
C LEU A 630 -30.61 -3.81 -59.73
N ARG A 631 -31.73 -4.07 -59.05
CA ARG A 631 -32.89 -3.17 -59.00
C ARG A 631 -32.54 -1.82 -58.34
N SER A 632 -31.74 -1.84 -57.27
CA SER A 632 -31.22 -0.63 -56.60
C SER A 632 -30.20 0.19 -57.41
N LEU A 633 -29.67 -0.40 -58.50
CA LEU A 633 -28.79 0.24 -59.48
C LEU A 633 -29.56 0.77 -60.70
N GLY A 634 -30.89 0.58 -60.74
CA GLY A 634 -31.76 1.05 -61.82
C GLY A 634 -32.04 0.03 -62.92
N TYR A 635 -31.58 -1.22 -62.79
CA TYR A 635 -31.90 -2.28 -63.74
C TYR A 635 -33.27 -2.91 -63.45
N ARG A 636 -33.85 -3.56 -64.47
CA ARG A 636 -35.11 -4.31 -64.36
C ARG A 636 -34.91 -5.72 -64.90
N LYS A 637 -35.50 -6.71 -64.25
CA LYS A 637 -35.53 -8.10 -64.71
C LYS A 637 -36.49 -8.23 -65.90
N GLN A 638 -36.04 -8.88 -66.96
CA GLN A 638 -36.84 -9.18 -68.13
C GLN A 638 -36.66 -10.67 -68.48
N THR A 639 -37.74 -11.45 -68.36
CA THR A 639 -37.71 -12.87 -68.72
C THR A 639 -37.91 -13.01 -70.22
N ILE A 640 -36.80 -13.11 -70.96
CA ILE A 640 -36.83 -13.41 -72.39
C ILE A 640 -37.00 -14.91 -72.56
N LYS A 641 -38.10 -15.36 -73.18
CA LYS A 641 -38.23 -16.77 -73.61
C LYS A 641 -37.24 -17.03 -74.75
N ARG A 642 -36.07 -17.57 -74.42
CA ARG A 642 -35.17 -18.19 -75.42
C ARG A 642 -35.95 -19.34 -76.07
N ALA A 643 -36.19 -19.25 -77.38
CA ALA A 643 -36.44 -20.44 -78.18
C ALA A 643 -35.22 -21.38 -78.03
N PRO A 644 -35.36 -22.72 -78.12
CA PRO A 644 -34.24 -23.62 -77.95
C PRO A 644 -33.17 -23.29 -78.98
N GLN A 645 -32.05 -22.74 -78.53
CA GLN A 645 -30.85 -22.69 -79.34
C GLN A 645 -30.40 -24.16 -79.49
N PRO A 646 -30.12 -24.66 -80.70
CA PRO A 646 -29.67 -26.04 -80.87
C PRO A 646 -28.50 -26.29 -79.92
N ALA A 647 -28.52 -27.44 -79.24
CA ALA A 647 -27.45 -27.81 -78.33
C ALA A 647 -26.12 -27.73 -79.11
N ALA A 648 -25.23 -26.83 -78.67
CA ALA A 648 -23.83 -26.96 -79.04
C ALA A 648 -23.40 -28.34 -78.55
N GLU A 649 -22.82 -29.12 -79.46
CA GLU A 649 -22.59 -30.55 -79.27
C GLU A 649 -21.81 -30.81 -77.97
N PRO A 650 -22.12 -31.89 -77.24
CA PRO A 650 -21.38 -32.23 -76.04
C PRO A 650 -19.94 -32.56 -76.42
N VAL A 651 -19.01 -31.66 -76.10
CA VAL A 651 -17.60 -32.04 -75.99
C VAL A 651 -17.55 -33.04 -74.85
N ALA A 652 -17.26 -34.30 -75.20
CA ALA A 652 -17.57 -35.45 -74.38
C ALA A 652 -16.94 -35.37 -72.98
N GLU A 653 -17.73 -35.74 -71.96
CA GLU A 653 -17.17 -36.26 -70.72
C GLU A 653 -16.35 -37.51 -71.05
N THR A 654 -15.03 -37.41 -71.00
CA THR A 654 -14.16 -38.57 -70.85
C THR A 654 -14.39 -39.14 -69.44
N ALA A 655 -15.42 -39.97 -69.31
CA ALA A 655 -15.70 -40.75 -68.12
C ALA A 655 -14.58 -41.79 -67.90
N ALA A 656 -13.49 -41.35 -67.26
CA ALA A 656 -12.42 -42.22 -66.78
C ALA A 656 -12.94 -43.05 -65.60
N ARG A 657 -13.41 -44.26 -65.90
CA ARG A 657 -13.78 -45.28 -64.92
C ARG A 657 -12.51 -45.79 -64.22
N ALA A 658 -12.54 -45.88 -62.89
CA ALA A 658 -11.46 -46.50 -62.10
C ALA A 658 -11.17 -47.94 -62.58
N PRO A 659 -9.90 -48.40 -62.50
CA PRO A 659 -9.51 -49.17 -61.30
C PRO A 659 -8.04 -49.00 -60.80
N ASP A 660 -7.87 -49.31 -59.52
CA ASP A 660 -6.73 -49.92 -58.79
C ASP A 660 -5.23 -49.53 -58.97
N VAL A 661 -4.69 -49.02 -57.84
CA VAL A 661 -3.44 -49.37 -57.11
C VAL A 661 -2.03 -49.11 -57.71
N ALA A 662 -1.12 -48.64 -56.82
CA ALA A 662 0.36 -48.49 -56.91
C ALA A 662 0.92 -47.28 -57.70
N ALA A 663 2.02 -46.61 -57.29
CA ALA A 663 2.79 -46.57 -56.03
C ALA A 663 3.75 -45.33 -56.04
N GLU A 664 4.30 -44.94 -54.86
CA GLU A 664 5.61 -44.25 -54.61
C GLU A 664 5.96 -42.92 -55.36
N ALA A 665 6.69 -41.92 -54.86
CA ALA A 665 7.27 -41.53 -53.55
C ALA A 665 7.46 -39.98 -53.58
N SER A 666 8.14 -39.22 -52.68
CA SER A 666 8.98 -39.54 -51.51
C SER A 666 8.98 -38.38 -50.48
N VAL A 667 8.91 -38.74 -49.19
CA VAL A 667 9.84 -38.37 -48.09
C VAL A 667 10.61 -37.03 -48.18
N ASP A 668 10.43 -36.15 -47.19
CA ASP A 668 11.51 -35.89 -46.21
C ASP A 668 11.02 -35.44 -44.83
N ALA A 669 11.58 -36.04 -43.79
CA ALA A 669 11.43 -35.78 -42.36
C ALA A 669 12.55 -36.52 -41.61
N PRO A 670 13.00 -36.04 -40.43
CA PRO A 670 13.60 -36.89 -39.39
C PRO A 670 12.55 -37.11 -38.28
N ASP A 671 12.04 -38.31 -37.96
CA ASP A 671 12.71 -39.54 -37.47
C ASP A 671 13.51 -39.30 -36.16
N GLU A 672 13.45 -40.17 -35.13
CA GLU A 672 13.11 -41.61 -35.13
C GLU A 672 12.05 -42.04 -34.08
N ALA A 673 11.23 -43.02 -34.50
CA ALA A 673 10.82 -44.29 -33.85
C ALA A 673 11.02 -44.50 -32.33
N ALA A 674 10.05 -45.03 -31.55
CA ALA A 674 9.45 -46.39 -31.57
C ALA A 674 10.47 -47.51 -31.20
N VAL A 675 10.14 -48.55 -30.41
CA VAL A 675 9.07 -49.55 -30.59
C VAL A 675 8.53 -50.13 -29.26
N SER A 676 7.24 -50.47 -29.26
CA SER A 676 6.44 -51.47 -28.51
C SER A 676 7.17 -52.49 -27.60
N GLN A 677 6.62 -52.92 -26.44
CA GLN A 677 5.52 -53.91 -26.36
C GLN A 677 4.82 -53.98 -24.98
N VAL A 678 3.88 -54.94 -24.83
CA VAL A 678 2.83 -55.03 -23.80
C VAL A 678 3.21 -55.97 -22.64
N GLU A 679 2.78 -55.60 -21.41
CA GLU A 679 2.62 -56.40 -20.17
C GLU A 679 3.72 -57.41 -19.76
N GLN A 680 4.33 -57.21 -18.58
CA GLN A 680 3.91 -57.97 -17.38
C GLN A 680 4.47 -57.41 -16.05
N GLN A 681 3.82 -57.88 -14.98
CA GLN A 681 3.81 -57.46 -13.58
C GLN A 681 5.13 -57.34 -12.78
N GLU A 682 5.00 -56.55 -11.70
CA GLU A 682 5.50 -56.80 -10.33
C GLU A 682 6.88 -56.29 -9.82
N THR A 683 6.84 -55.89 -8.54
CA THR A 683 7.93 -55.62 -7.59
C THR A 683 8.79 -54.33 -7.72
N THR A 684 8.37 -53.32 -6.95
CA THR A 684 9.25 -52.48 -6.11
C THR A 684 9.95 -53.33 -5.03
N PRO A 685 10.93 -52.79 -4.24
CA PRO A 685 11.65 -51.51 -4.33
C PRO A 685 13.20 -51.66 -4.20
N GLU A 686 13.98 -50.57 -4.32
CA GLU A 686 14.86 -50.07 -3.23
C GLU A 686 15.46 -48.67 -3.59
N LYS A 687 16.04 -48.00 -2.59
CA LYS A 687 16.46 -46.58 -2.52
C LYS A 687 17.70 -46.25 -3.35
N ALA A 688 17.85 -44.97 -3.66
CA ALA A 688 19.16 -44.32 -3.83
C ALA A 688 19.29 -43.21 -2.78
N ASP A 689 20.48 -43.10 -2.18
CA ASP A 689 20.75 -42.30 -0.98
C ASP A 689 21.45 -40.97 -1.29
N ALA A 690 21.50 -40.07 -0.30
CA ALA A 690 22.28 -38.83 -0.35
C ALA A 690 23.78 -39.08 -0.07
N PRO A 691 24.65 -38.12 -0.43
CA PRO A 691 25.47 -37.44 0.59
C PRO A 691 25.72 -35.94 0.25
N ALA A 692 26.28 -35.08 1.12
CA ALA A 692 26.63 -35.16 2.54
C ALA A 692 26.61 -33.74 3.16
N ALA A 693 26.58 -33.67 4.50
CA ALA A 693 26.91 -32.48 5.26
C ALA A 693 28.39 -32.53 5.74
N ASP A 694 28.93 -31.40 6.18
CA ASP A 694 30.34 -31.22 6.56
C ASP A 694 30.50 -30.89 8.07
N GLU A 695 31.75 -30.88 8.55
CA GLU A 695 32.25 -30.70 9.94
C GLU A 695 32.14 -31.91 10.91
N PRO A 696 33.02 -32.02 11.96
CA PRO A 696 34.06 -31.07 12.40
C PRO A 696 35.48 -31.66 12.61
N SER A 697 36.45 -30.79 12.97
CA SER A 697 37.66 -31.10 13.76
C SER A 697 38.16 -29.84 14.48
#